data_AF-A0A538KQF2-F1
#
_entry.id   AF-A0A538KQF2-F1
#
_cell.length_a   1.000
_cell.length_b   1.000
_cell.length_c   1.000
_cell.angle_alpha   90.00
_cell.angle_beta   90.00
_cell.angle_gamma   90.00
#
_symmetry.space_group_name_H-M   'P 1'
#
loop_
_entity.id
_entity.type
_entity.pdbx_description
1 polymer ?
#
loop_
_entity_poly.entity_id
_entity_poly.type
_entity_poly.pdbx_seq_one_letter_code
_entity_poly.pdbx_strand_id
1 'polypeptide(L)'
;MEGAVVPAQADERLRHRALRRVAGVLVVAHDRAAVALEAAVVALEQRGEGGLVAVSGAPRVRRSYDSLTPAREAAASRGGAATLHSVALLIAFAFVAGGATAVSPCVLPVLPVALSAGLTGGRRRPLGVVTGLALSFTFATVALVYVVDALGLPGDVLRKVAIVVLLVFGLALVVPRAGARLEAWLTRLAPAAPASRGEGFGSGLLVGTSLGFVYAPCAGPILAGVITVSASQSFTAGRLAVALAYGAGSAVVLYALMLGGRRATRRLSRHTPRLQAGMGAVMVVVALAMLGNYDTRLETAIADDLPAFLVDPSRSLESSASARERLARLRGERRADGLPVLATAPDFVGTQRWFNTPGGRPLSLRALRGHVVLVDFWTYTCINCLRTLPYLKAWDARYRRDGLVIVGVHTPEFPFERSAGNVRRAIAQNGLRYPVVQDNRYATWGAYRNQYWPAEYFIDARGRLRYTHFGEGDYGRKERVIRSLLAEAGRAPDAGDVRVHAQQPGEVSTPETYLGAARAERFVNGPIRPGRQAFGRAATPPPDHLAYGGRWLIGAVTAEAGRGARLQLTFGARRVFLVLGSRGDAPRSVRVRLDGRPLRRRDAGADVREGRVTVRRYRLYSLVDLPGAGRHLLTLDFSPGVRGYAFTFG
;
A
#
# COMPACT_ATOMS: atom_id res chain seq x y z
N MET A 1 26.59 11.17 -69.42
CA MET A 1 26.86 12.36 -68.58
C MET A 1 26.30 12.09 -67.21
N GLU A 2 27.19 11.72 -66.30
CA GLU A 2 26.94 11.56 -64.87
C GLU A 2 26.66 12.91 -64.21
N GLY A 3 25.73 12.92 -63.26
CA GLY A 3 25.51 14.00 -62.31
C GLY A 3 25.25 13.38 -60.94
N ALA A 4 26.25 13.46 -60.07
CA ALA A 4 26.34 12.79 -58.78
C ALA A 4 25.34 13.33 -57.73
N VAL A 5 24.76 12.41 -56.95
CA VAL A 5 23.99 12.69 -55.73
C VAL A 5 24.83 12.23 -54.53
N VAL A 6 25.21 13.17 -53.66
CA VAL A 6 25.92 12.93 -52.39
C VAL A 6 24.89 12.93 -51.23
N PRO A 7 24.96 12.01 -50.24
CA PRO A 7 23.87 11.81 -49.29
C PRO A 7 24.01 12.61 -47.99
N ALA A 8 22.90 13.22 -47.56
CA ALA A 8 22.73 13.94 -46.29
C ALA A 8 22.59 13.04 -45.03
N GLN A 9 23.17 11.83 -45.03
CA GLN A 9 23.05 10.88 -43.89
C GLN A 9 24.27 10.84 -42.95
N ALA A 10 25.35 11.56 -43.25
CA ALA A 10 26.56 11.55 -42.45
C ALA A 10 26.51 12.44 -41.20
N ASP A 11 25.65 13.48 -41.18
CA ASP A 11 25.67 14.52 -40.15
C ASP A 11 24.89 14.12 -38.86
N GLU A 12 23.81 13.33 -38.99
CA GLU A 12 22.99 12.88 -37.86
C GLU A 12 23.75 11.90 -36.92
N ARG A 13 24.61 11.05 -37.51
CA ARG A 13 25.39 10.05 -36.74
C ARG A 13 26.56 10.66 -35.98
N LEU A 14 27.11 11.78 -36.47
CA LEU A 14 28.15 12.54 -35.78
C LEU A 14 27.57 13.32 -34.59
N ARG A 15 26.39 13.92 -34.74
CA ARG A 15 25.64 14.55 -33.63
C ARG A 15 25.27 13.57 -32.52
N HIS A 16 24.81 12.36 -32.86
CA HIS A 16 24.49 11.34 -31.86
C HIS A 16 25.71 10.79 -31.10
N ARG A 17 26.88 10.73 -31.74
CA ARG A 17 28.14 10.33 -31.07
C ARG A 17 28.71 11.43 -30.18
N ALA A 18 28.58 12.70 -30.58
CA ALA A 18 28.98 13.84 -29.75
C ALA A 18 28.10 13.96 -28.48
N LEU A 19 26.77 13.81 -28.61
CA LEU A 19 25.85 13.84 -27.47
C LEU A 19 26.06 12.68 -26.48
N ARG A 20 26.39 11.47 -26.96
CA ARG A 20 26.73 10.34 -26.07
C ARG A 20 28.06 10.53 -25.35
N ARG A 21 29.05 11.19 -25.97
CA ARG A 21 30.31 11.53 -25.29
C ARG A 21 30.12 12.63 -24.25
N VAL A 22 29.30 13.64 -24.52
CA VAL A 22 28.96 14.68 -23.54
C VAL A 22 28.15 14.11 -22.36
N ALA A 23 27.19 13.22 -22.62
CA ALA A 23 26.42 12.53 -21.58
C ALA A 23 27.30 11.57 -20.74
N GLY A 24 28.22 10.83 -21.37
CA GLY A 24 29.18 9.98 -20.67
C GLY A 24 30.16 10.77 -19.79
N VAL A 25 30.62 11.94 -20.25
CA VAL A 25 31.47 12.83 -19.46
C VAL A 25 30.69 13.49 -18.31
N LEU A 26 29.40 13.80 -18.49
CA LEU A 26 28.54 14.35 -17.43
C LEU A 26 28.23 13.32 -16.34
N VAL A 27 28.00 12.05 -16.70
CA VAL A 27 27.76 10.95 -15.75
C VAL A 27 29.01 10.63 -14.94
N VAL A 28 30.19 10.61 -15.57
CA VAL A 28 31.48 10.40 -14.88
C VAL A 28 31.86 11.60 -13.99
N ALA A 29 31.50 12.82 -14.40
CA ALA A 29 31.68 14.02 -13.56
C ALA A 29 30.73 14.04 -12.35
N HIS A 30 29.49 13.54 -12.49
CA HIS A 30 28.54 13.42 -11.39
C HIS A 30 28.93 12.30 -10.41
N ASP A 31 29.44 11.17 -10.87
CA ASP A 31 29.95 10.09 -10.01
C ASP A 31 31.18 10.54 -9.21
N ARG A 32 32.10 11.29 -9.82
CA ARG A 32 33.26 11.85 -9.11
C ARG A 32 32.88 12.95 -8.11
N ALA A 33 31.85 13.75 -8.41
CA ALA A 33 31.32 14.74 -7.47
C ALA A 33 30.58 14.07 -6.30
N ALA A 34 29.85 12.97 -6.53
CA ALA A 34 29.17 12.20 -5.49
C ALA A 34 30.17 11.48 -4.56
N VAL A 35 31.22 10.87 -5.12
CA VAL A 35 32.29 10.22 -4.34
C VAL A 35 33.13 11.26 -3.58
N ALA A 36 33.37 12.44 -4.13
CA ALA A 36 34.04 13.54 -3.42
C ALA A 36 33.17 14.11 -2.29
N LEU A 37 31.84 14.14 -2.45
CA LEU A 37 30.90 14.54 -1.41
C LEU A 37 30.82 13.49 -0.29
N GLU A 38 30.78 12.19 -0.63
CA GLU A 38 30.84 11.10 0.35
C GLU A 38 32.16 11.09 1.11
N ALA A 39 33.29 11.28 0.42
CA ALA A 39 34.60 11.39 1.09
C ALA A 39 34.70 12.63 1.99
N ALA A 40 34.09 13.76 1.62
CA ALA A 40 34.04 14.96 2.45
C ALA A 40 33.13 14.78 3.68
N VAL A 41 32.01 14.04 3.53
CA VAL A 41 31.10 13.71 4.64
C VAL A 41 31.76 12.72 5.61
N VAL A 42 32.45 11.69 5.11
CA VAL A 42 33.21 10.75 5.95
C VAL A 42 34.40 11.43 6.65
N ALA A 43 35.08 12.38 5.99
CA ALA A 43 36.16 13.16 6.60
C ALA A 43 35.67 14.16 7.66
N LEU A 44 34.43 14.64 7.55
CA LEU A 44 33.77 15.47 8.58
C LEU A 44 33.31 14.62 9.78
N GLU A 45 32.95 13.36 9.57
CA GLU A 45 32.55 12.41 10.62
C GLU A 45 33.75 11.95 11.47
N GLN A 46 34.93 11.76 10.87
CA GLN A 46 36.14 11.37 11.60
C GLN A 46 36.82 12.50 12.41
N ARG A 47 36.48 13.78 12.17
CA ARG A 47 36.94 14.90 13.00
C ARG A 47 36.09 15.13 14.25
N GLY A 48 34.98 14.41 14.42
CA GLY A 48 34.07 14.51 15.56
C GLY A 48 34.41 13.58 16.74
N GLU A 49 35.28 12.59 16.56
CA GLU A 49 35.67 11.62 17.60
C GLU A 49 37.16 11.75 17.95
N GLY A 50 37.52 12.89 18.56
CA GLY A 50 38.87 13.15 19.08
C GLY A 50 38.83 13.48 20.57
N GLY A 51 38.72 12.46 21.42
CA GLY A 51 38.82 12.58 22.88
C GLY A 51 39.79 11.53 23.45
N LEU A 52 40.99 11.98 23.79
CA LEU A 52 42.09 11.22 24.40
C LEU A 52 41.69 10.55 25.74
N VAL A 53 42.26 9.37 26.04
CA VAL A 53 43.35 9.18 27.03
C VAL A 53 43.69 7.69 27.25
N ALA A 54 45.01 7.42 27.13
CA ALA A 54 45.90 6.43 27.75
C ALA A 54 45.70 4.89 27.59
N VAL A 55 46.73 4.31 26.97
CA VAL A 55 47.13 2.90 27.02
C VAL A 55 47.98 2.65 28.29
N SER A 56 47.70 1.58 29.03
CA SER A 56 48.66 0.92 29.93
C SER A 56 48.21 -0.50 30.31
N GLY A 57 49.04 -1.50 29.99
CA GLY A 57 49.33 -2.68 30.84
C GLY A 57 48.29 -3.81 30.98
N ALA A 58 48.59 -4.97 30.39
CA ALA A 58 48.03 -6.28 30.76
C ALA A 58 48.59 -6.79 32.12
N PRO A 59 48.27 -8.01 32.62
CA PRO A 59 47.02 -8.78 32.71
C PRO A 59 46.71 -9.24 34.17
N ARG A 60 45.46 -9.59 34.54
CA ARG A 60 45.14 -10.71 35.46
C ARG A 60 43.64 -10.89 35.81
N VAL A 61 43.29 -12.16 35.87
CA VAL A 61 42.15 -12.88 36.48
C VAL A 61 41.57 -12.25 37.78
N ARG A 62 40.24 -12.08 37.87
CA ARG A 62 39.41 -12.51 39.03
C ARG A 62 37.90 -12.37 38.81
N ARG A 63 37.18 -13.29 39.48
CA ARG A 63 35.72 -13.43 39.63
C ARG A 63 35.05 -12.20 40.27
N SER A 64 33.77 -12.02 39.89
CA SER A 64 32.57 -11.92 40.77
C SER A 64 31.63 -10.77 40.42
N TYR A 65 30.35 -11.16 40.25
CA TYR A 65 29.10 -10.44 40.42
C TYR A 65 29.18 -9.01 41.00
N ASP A 66 28.87 -8.00 40.18
CA ASP A 66 27.81 -6.99 40.44
C ASP A 66 27.85 -5.88 39.39
N SER A 67 26.73 -5.70 38.67
CA SER A 67 26.26 -4.43 38.04
C SER A 67 25.11 -4.70 37.04
N LEU A 68 24.00 -5.18 37.58
CA LEU A 68 22.69 -5.18 36.90
C LEU A 68 22.09 -3.77 36.94
N THR A 69 22.59 -2.82 36.14
CA THR A 69 21.92 -1.52 36.00
C THR A 69 22.15 -0.75 34.68
N PRO A 70 23.29 -0.80 33.95
CA PRO A 70 23.44 0.00 32.72
C PRO A 70 22.84 -0.66 31.46
N ALA A 71 22.57 -1.96 31.48
CA ALA A 71 22.12 -2.70 30.28
C ALA A 71 20.61 -2.53 29.95
N ARG A 72 19.79 -2.13 30.94
CA ARG A 72 18.35 -1.87 30.74
C ARG A 72 18.08 -0.55 30.00
N GLU A 73 18.94 0.46 30.17
CA GLU A 73 18.79 1.75 29.48
C GLU A 73 19.30 1.70 28.03
N ALA A 74 20.38 0.95 27.76
CA ALA A 74 20.90 0.80 26.40
C ALA A 74 20.01 -0.06 25.46
N ALA A 75 19.20 -0.97 26.01
CA ALA A 75 18.26 -1.77 25.24
C ALA A 75 16.92 -1.05 24.97
N ALA A 76 16.49 -0.16 25.88
CA ALA A 76 15.32 0.69 25.68
C ALA A 76 15.56 1.78 24.61
N SER A 77 16.78 2.32 24.52
CA SER A 77 17.12 3.34 23.52
C SER A 77 17.23 2.77 22.08
N ARG A 78 17.66 1.52 21.92
CA ARG A 78 17.85 0.89 20.59
C ARG A 78 16.58 0.35 19.95
N GLY A 79 15.62 -0.16 20.73
CA GLY A 79 14.27 -0.49 20.25
C GLY A 79 13.44 0.75 19.89
N GLY A 80 13.69 1.84 20.61
CA GLY A 80 13.23 3.18 20.22
C GLY A 80 13.80 3.57 18.86
N ALA A 81 15.11 3.49 18.67
CA ALA A 81 15.81 4.01 17.48
C ALA A 81 15.32 3.46 16.13
N ALA A 82 14.94 2.17 16.03
CA ALA A 82 14.46 1.58 14.77
C ALA A 82 13.02 2.02 14.42
N THR A 83 12.15 2.08 15.44
CA THR A 83 10.78 2.59 15.28
C THR A 83 10.78 4.10 15.08
N LEU A 84 11.68 4.81 15.76
CA LEU A 84 11.98 6.23 15.55
C LEU A 84 12.54 6.49 14.16
N HIS A 85 13.35 5.60 13.57
CA HIS A 85 13.89 5.79 12.23
C HIS A 85 12.78 5.80 11.17
N SER A 86 11.86 4.82 11.20
CA SER A 86 10.75 4.76 10.25
C SER A 86 9.77 5.93 10.44
N VAL A 87 9.49 6.31 11.70
CA VAL A 87 8.63 7.46 12.02
C VAL A 87 9.30 8.78 11.64
N ALA A 88 10.60 8.93 11.86
CA ALA A 88 11.37 10.12 11.49
C ALA A 88 11.42 10.31 9.98
N LEU A 89 11.55 9.21 9.21
CA LEU A 89 11.58 9.26 7.75
C LEU A 89 10.21 9.65 7.18
N LEU A 90 9.11 9.14 7.77
CA LEU A 90 7.74 9.56 7.46
C LEU A 90 7.49 11.03 7.83
N ILE A 91 7.98 11.48 8.98
CA ILE A 91 7.90 12.89 9.43
C ILE A 91 8.67 13.80 8.46
N ALA A 92 9.86 13.40 8.04
CA ALA A 92 10.66 14.14 7.06
C ALA A 92 9.96 14.23 5.71
N PHE A 93 9.38 13.12 5.23
CA PHE A 93 8.61 13.10 3.99
C PHE A 93 7.37 14.00 4.09
N ALA A 94 6.64 13.96 5.22
CA ALA A 94 5.50 14.82 5.48
C ALA A 94 5.90 16.31 5.51
N PHE A 95 7.04 16.65 6.11
CA PHE A 95 7.59 18.00 6.12
C PHE A 95 7.89 18.51 4.70
N VAL A 96 8.56 17.69 3.88
CA VAL A 96 8.87 18.03 2.48
C VAL A 96 7.58 18.14 1.65
N ALA A 97 6.64 17.22 1.82
CA ALA A 97 5.34 17.25 1.14
C ALA A 97 4.53 18.50 1.51
N GLY A 98 4.55 18.92 2.77
CA GLY A 98 3.95 20.18 3.22
C GLY A 98 4.58 21.39 2.53
N GLY A 99 5.91 21.44 2.48
CA GLY A 99 6.65 22.47 1.76
C GLY A 99 6.30 22.52 0.27
N ALA A 100 6.21 21.37 -0.39
CA ALA A 100 5.82 21.26 -1.80
C ALA A 100 4.37 21.73 -2.02
N THR A 101 3.46 21.44 -1.09
CA THR A 101 2.06 21.88 -1.16
C THR A 101 1.96 23.40 -1.10
N ALA A 102 2.82 24.09 -0.34
CA ALA A 102 2.85 25.55 -0.28
C ALA A 102 3.21 26.22 -1.63
N VAL A 103 3.87 25.50 -2.54
CA VAL A 103 4.23 25.97 -3.90
C VAL A 103 3.18 25.53 -4.94
N SER A 104 2.17 24.76 -4.53
CA SER A 104 1.13 24.26 -5.44
C SER A 104 0.36 25.42 -6.08
N PRO A 105 -0.01 25.31 -7.38
CA PRO A 105 -0.73 26.34 -8.13
C PRO A 105 -2.06 26.78 -7.48
N CYS A 106 -2.61 25.99 -6.55
CA CYS A 106 -3.82 26.33 -5.79
C CYS A 106 -3.56 27.32 -4.63
N VAL A 107 -2.31 27.49 -4.18
CA VAL A 107 -1.91 28.29 -3.01
C VAL A 107 -1.41 29.67 -3.41
N LEU A 108 -0.70 29.72 -4.54
CA LEU A 108 -0.19 30.94 -5.13
C LEU A 108 -1.23 32.08 -5.24
N PRO A 109 -2.53 31.86 -5.56
CA PRO A 109 -3.51 32.96 -5.70
C PRO A 109 -3.79 33.71 -4.40
N VAL A 110 -3.58 33.07 -3.26
CA VAL A 110 -3.79 33.63 -1.92
C VAL A 110 -2.52 34.30 -1.39
N LEU A 111 -1.37 33.99 -2.00
CA LEU A 111 -0.06 34.53 -1.63
C LEU A 111 -0.03 36.07 -1.59
N PRO A 112 -0.64 36.84 -2.54
CA PRO A 112 -0.65 38.30 -2.47
C PRO A 112 -1.40 38.84 -1.25
N VAL A 113 -2.54 38.22 -0.89
CA VAL A 113 -3.33 38.60 0.28
C VAL A 113 -2.57 38.27 1.56
N ALA A 114 -1.98 37.07 1.64
CA ALA A 114 -1.16 36.65 2.77
C ALA A 114 0.10 37.53 2.94
N LEU A 115 0.76 37.90 1.84
CA LEU A 115 1.88 38.84 1.83
C LEU A 115 1.43 40.23 2.29
N SER A 116 0.30 40.74 1.81
CA SER A 116 -0.23 42.05 2.26
C SER A 116 -0.55 42.07 3.76
N ALA A 117 -1.06 40.96 4.32
CA ALA A 117 -1.33 40.79 5.74
C ALA A 117 -0.05 40.64 6.59
N GLY A 118 1.00 39.99 6.05
CA GLY A 118 2.30 39.84 6.71
C GLY A 118 3.20 41.09 6.66
N LEU A 119 2.89 42.03 5.76
CA LEU A 119 3.62 43.29 5.59
C LEU A 119 3.07 44.44 6.45
N THR A 120 1.81 44.38 6.87
CA THR A 120 1.08 45.48 7.52
C THR A 120 1.04 45.39 9.07
N GLY A 121 1.98 44.69 9.72
CA GLY A 121 2.05 44.67 11.18
C GLY A 121 3.36 44.16 11.78
N GLY A 122 3.47 44.27 13.11
CA GLY A 122 4.68 44.09 13.91
C GLY A 122 5.35 42.70 13.78
N ARG A 123 6.57 42.59 14.32
CA ARG A 123 7.51 41.45 14.15
C ARG A 123 6.93 40.07 14.56
N ARG A 124 5.85 40.04 15.37
CA ARG A 124 5.17 38.81 15.84
C ARG A 124 3.90 38.43 15.06
N ARG A 125 3.42 39.28 14.15
CA ARG A 125 2.18 39.05 13.38
C ARG A 125 2.28 37.87 12.38
N PRO A 126 3.37 37.69 11.62
CA PRO A 126 3.52 36.55 10.71
C PRO A 126 3.51 35.20 11.43
N LEU A 127 4.10 35.15 12.64
CA LEU A 127 4.08 33.95 13.49
C LEU A 127 2.65 33.55 13.88
N GLY A 128 1.77 34.53 14.13
CA GLY A 128 0.34 34.30 14.40
C GLY A 128 -0.41 33.74 13.20
N VAL A 129 -0.16 34.27 11.99
CA VAL A 129 -0.76 33.75 10.75
C VAL A 129 -0.39 32.30 10.51
N VAL A 130 0.90 31.98 10.69
CA VAL A 130 1.43 30.63 10.46
C VAL A 130 0.86 29.62 11.47
N THR A 131 0.82 29.97 12.76
CA THR A 131 0.26 29.09 13.80
C THR A 131 -1.25 28.90 13.63
N GLY A 132 -1.98 29.96 13.25
CA GLY A 132 -3.42 29.87 12.99
C GLY A 132 -3.76 28.99 11.79
N LEU A 133 -2.97 29.10 10.72
CA LEU A 133 -3.10 28.26 9.53
C LEU A 133 -2.85 26.78 9.84
N ALA A 134 -1.77 26.48 10.57
CA ALA A 134 -1.41 25.10 10.92
C ALA A 134 -2.47 24.44 11.82
N LEU A 135 -2.96 25.16 12.83
CA LEU A 135 -3.97 24.63 13.77
C LEU A 135 -5.34 24.42 13.09
N SER A 136 -5.81 25.41 12.32
CA SER A 136 -7.10 25.31 11.62
C SER A 136 -7.09 24.24 10.54
N PHE A 137 -6.00 24.12 9.77
CA PHE A 137 -5.85 23.09 8.74
C PHE A 137 -5.85 21.68 9.34
N THR A 138 -5.12 21.48 10.45
CA THR A 138 -5.08 20.20 11.16
C THR A 138 -6.47 19.82 11.67
N PHE A 139 -7.17 20.78 12.31
CA PHE A 139 -8.52 20.59 12.82
C PHE A 139 -9.53 20.28 11.70
N ALA A 140 -9.52 21.07 10.61
CA ALA A 140 -10.42 20.90 9.48
C ALA A 140 -10.21 19.56 8.78
N THR A 141 -8.95 19.13 8.60
CA THR A 141 -8.61 17.84 7.99
C THR A 141 -9.14 16.68 8.85
N VAL A 142 -8.91 16.71 10.16
CA VAL A 142 -9.38 15.67 11.08
C VAL A 142 -10.92 15.63 11.12
N ALA A 143 -11.57 16.79 11.22
CA ALA A 143 -13.02 16.89 11.23
C ALA A 143 -13.64 16.38 9.92
N LEU A 144 -13.07 16.73 8.76
CA LEU A 144 -13.55 16.29 7.45
C LEU A 144 -13.45 14.77 7.32
N VAL A 145 -12.34 14.16 7.74
CA VAL A 145 -12.16 12.70 7.69
C VAL A 145 -13.22 11.98 8.52
N TYR A 146 -13.48 12.47 9.73
CA TYR A 146 -14.49 11.87 10.61
C TYR A 146 -15.91 11.99 10.04
N VAL A 147 -16.23 13.14 9.45
CA VAL A 147 -17.52 13.40 8.79
C VAL A 147 -17.69 12.51 7.55
N VAL A 148 -16.64 12.34 6.72
CA VAL A 148 -16.68 11.48 5.53
C VAL A 148 -16.86 10.01 5.90
N ASP A 149 -16.18 9.54 6.95
CA ASP A 149 -16.31 8.17 7.47
C ASP A 149 -17.74 7.90 7.98
N ALA A 150 -18.32 8.86 8.73
CA ALA A 150 -19.68 8.77 9.23
C ALA A 150 -20.75 8.78 8.12
N LEU A 151 -20.51 9.49 7.01
CA LEU A 151 -21.44 9.62 5.89
C LEU A 151 -21.33 8.47 4.87
N GLY A 152 -20.26 7.66 4.91
CA GLY A 152 -20.07 6.50 4.03
C GLY A 152 -20.08 6.83 2.53
N LEU A 153 -19.67 8.05 2.16
CA LEU A 153 -19.77 8.53 0.78
C LEU A 153 -18.73 7.86 -0.13
N PRO A 154 -19.11 7.41 -1.34
CA PRO A 154 -18.15 6.87 -2.31
C PRO A 154 -17.16 7.96 -2.75
N GLY A 155 -15.87 7.63 -2.83
CA GLY A 155 -14.79 8.59 -3.12
C GLY A 155 -14.95 9.39 -4.43
N ASP A 156 -15.66 8.82 -5.42
CA ASP A 156 -16.01 9.51 -6.67
C ASP A 156 -16.91 10.73 -6.45
N VAL A 157 -17.81 10.69 -5.46
CA VAL A 157 -18.70 11.82 -5.15
C VAL A 157 -17.90 12.94 -4.50
N LEU A 158 -17.02 12.58 -3.56
CA LEU A 158 -16.16 13.56 -2.89
C LEU A 158 -15.23 14.27 -3.88
N ARG A 159 -14.65 13.52 -4.83
CA ARG A 159 -13.83 14.08 -5.92
C ARG A 159 -14.63 15.05 -6.80
N LYS A 160 -15.85 14.70 -7.21
CA LYS A 160 -16.70 15.58 -8.02
C LYS A 160 -17.07 16.86 -7.28
N VAL A 161 -17.42 16.76 -6.00
CA VAL A 161 -17.72 17.93 -5.16
C VAL A 161 -16.51 18.85 -5.06
N ALA A 162 -15.31 18.31 -4.81
CA ALA A 162 -14.08 19.10 -4.75
C ALA A 162 -13.77 19.81 -6.08
N ILE A 163 -13.95 19.13 -7.21
CA ILE A 163 -13.75 19.71 -8.56
C ILE A 163 -14.74 20.85 -8.82
N VAL A 164 -16.02 20.68 -8.48
CA VAL A 164 -17.04 21.73 -8.64
C VAL A 164 -16.72 22.95 -7.80
N VAL A 165 -16.31 22.75 -6.54
CA VAL A 165 -15.88 23.86 -5.66
C VAL A 165 -14.67 24.58 -6.24
N LEU A 166 -13.64 23.86 -6.69
CA LEU A 166 -12.43 24.44 -7.30
C LEU A 166 -12.77 25.26 -8.56
N LEU A 167 -13.67 24.75 -9.40
CA LEU A 167 -14.15 25.43 -10.60
C LEU A 167 -14.87 26.75 -10.25
N VAL A 168 -15.77 26.72 -9.27
CA VAL A 168 -16.51 27.91 -8.80
C VAL A 168 -15.55 28.99 -8.27
N PHE A 169 -14.58 28.60 -7.44
CA PHE A 169 -13.56 29.53 -6.94
C PHE A 169 -12.65 30.08 -8.05
N GLY A 170 -12.24 29.22 -8.99
CA GLY A 170 -11.45 29.63 -10.15
C GLY A 170 -12.18 30.66 -11.03
N LEU A 171 -13.46 30.41 -11.34
CA LEU A 171 -14.29 31.36 -12.10
C LEU A 171 -14.51 32.68 -11.33
N ALA A 172 -14.67 32.63 -10.01
CA ALA A 172 -14.80 33.82 -9.18
C ALA A 172 -13.54 34.70 -9.20
N LEU A 173 -12.35 34.10 -9.30
CA LEU A 173 -11.07 34.80 -9.43
C LEU A 173 -10.81 35.38 -10.83
N VAL A 174 -11.33 34.73 -11.89
CA VAL A 174 -11.23 35.22 -13.27
C VAL A 174 -12.13 36.43 -13.52
N VAL A 175 -13.32 36.45 -12.90
CA VAL A 175 -14.31 37.52 -13.08
C VAL A 175 -14.45 38.31 -11.77
N PRO A 176 -13.73 39.44 -11.58
CA PRO A 176 -13.74 40.20 -10.32
C PRO A 176 -15.13 40.71 -9.89
N ARG A 177 -16.08 40.87 -10.84
CA ARG A 177 -17.48 41.19 -10.53
C ARG A 177 -18.26 40.02 -9.93
N ALA A 178 -17.92 38.78 -10.30
CA ALA A 178 -18.53 37.58 -9.74
C ALA A 178 -17.96 37.29 -8.34
N GLY A 179 -16.65 37.51 -8.15
CA GLY A 179 -15.99 37.42 -6.84
C GLY A 179 -16.67 38.29 -5.78
N ALA A 180 -16.91 39.57 -6.09
CA ALA A 180 -17.59 40.50 -5.16
C ALA A 180 -19.02 40.07 -4.79
N ARG A 181 -19.77 39.45 -5.72
CA ARG A 181 -21.11 38.92 -5.44
C ARG A 181 -21.07 37.67 -4.56
N LEU A 182 -20.09 36.80 -4.79
CA LEU A 182 -19.89 35.60 -3.98
C LEU A 182 -19.48 35.97 -2.56
N GLU A 183 -18.58 36.94 -2.38
CA GLU A 183 -18.20 37.49 -1.08
C GLU A 183 -19.40 38.11 -0.36
N ALA A 184 -20.25 38.86 -1.07
CA ALA A 184 -21.47 39.45 -0.52
C ALA A 184 -22.53 38.40 -0.11
N TRP A 185 -22.53 37.22 -0.74
CA TRP A 185 -23.42 36.12 -0.38
C TRP A 185 -22.86 35.30 0.78
N LEU A 186 -21.57 34.98 0.77
CA LEU A 186 -20.88 34.25 1.85
C LEU A 186 -20.91 35.01 3.17
N THR A 187 -20.77 36.34 3.13
CA THR A 187 -20.88 37.20 4.33
C THR A 187 -22.28 37.24 4.94
N ARG A 188 -23.32 36.74 4.24
CA ARG A 188 -24.66 36.54 4.82
C ARG A 188 -24.80 35.20 5.55
N LEU A 189 -23.96 34.22 5.22
CA LEU A 189 -23.95 32.87 5.80
C LEU A 189 -22.92 32.72 6.92
N ALA A 190 -21.83 33.49 6.89
CA ALA A 190 -20.80 33.51 7.91
C ALA A 190 -20.98 34.72 8.85
N PRO A 191 -20.86 34.57 10.18
CA PRO A 191 -20.81 35.71 11.09
C PRO A 191 -19.65 36.61 10.67
N ALA A 192 -19.91 37.92 10.56
CA ALA A 192 -18.92 38.89 10.09
C ALA A 192 -17.57 38.72 10.81
N ALA A 193 -16.52 38.39 10.05
CA ALA A 193 -15.16 38.40 10.56
C ALA A 193 -14.80 39.84 10.96
N PRO A 194 -14.47 40.14 12.23
CA PRO A 194 -14.09 41.48 12.62
C PRO A 194 -12.74 41.78 11.94
N ALA A 195 -12.71 42.78 11.07
CA ALA A 195 -11.49 43.32 10.50
C ALA A 195 -10.69 44.04 11.61
N SER A 196 -10.05 43.29 12.51
CA SER A 196 -9.19 43.88 13.52
C SER A 196 -7.88 44.32 12.87
N ARG A 197 -7.72 45.63 12.73
CA ARG A 197 -6.46 46.33 12.35
C ARG A 197 -5.40 46.24 13.45
N GLY A 198 -5.32 45.14 14.19
CA GLY A 198 -4.36 44.96 15.27
C GLY A 198 -2.99 44.51 14.73
N GLU A 199 -1.89 45.07 15.22
CA GLU A 199 -0.53 44.69 14.82
C GLU A 199 0.01 43.44 15.54
N GLY A 200 -0.78 42.83 16.42
CA GLY A 200 -0.38 41.74 17.32
C GLY A 200 -0.58 40.32 16.78
N PHE A 201 -0.05 39.34 17.51
CA PHE A 201 -0.15 37.89 17.21
C PHE A 201 -1.59 37.40 16.99
N GLY A 202 -2.55 37.92 17.77
CA GLY A 202 -3.96 37.51 17.70
C GLY A 202 -4.67 37.87 16.39
N SER A 203 -4.33 39.00 15.77
CA SER A 203 -4.90 39.35 14.45
C SER A 203 -4.33 38.46 13.35
N GLY A 204 -3.07 38.04 13.48
CA GLY A 204 -2.47 37.03 12.63
C GLY A 204 -3.17 35.68 12.77
N LEU A 205 -3.44 35.24 14.00
CA LEU A 205 -4.11 33.96 14.28
C LEU A 205 -5.51 33.88 13.65
N LEU A 206 -6.28 34.97 13.73
CA LEU A 206 -7.62 35.08 13.13
C LEU A 206 -7.59 35.01 11.60
N VAL A 207 -6.61 35.66 10.96
CA VAL A 207 -6.43 35.58 9.50
C VAL A 207 -5.93 34.20 9.08
N GLY A 208 -5.02 33.60 9.84
CA GLY A 208 -4.52 32.25 9.58
C GLY A 208 -5.62 31.18 9.69
N THR A 209 -6.50 31.31 10.69
CA THR A 209 -7.59 30.36 10.92
C THR A 209 -8.65 30.39 9.81
N SER A 210 -8.98 31.57 9.26
CA SER A 210 -9.91 31.67 8.13
C SER A 210 -9.33 31.13 6.82
N LEU A 211 -8.04 31.40 6.56
CA LEU A 211 -7.36 30.87 5.37
C LEU A 211 -7.22 29.33 5.40
N GLY A 212 -7.04 28.72 6.57
CA GLY A 212 -6.83 27.28 6.68
C GLY A 212 -8.03 26.43 6.27
N PHE A 213 -9.25 26.91 6.52
CA PHE A 213 -10.48 26.25 6.06
C PHE A 213 -10.62 26.27 4.54
N VAL A 214 -10.21 27.37 3.89
CA VAL A 214 -10.24 27.52 2.42
C VAL A 214 -9.16 26.67 1.76
N TYR A 215 -8.07 26.36 2.47
CA TYR A 215 -6.93 25.58 1.98
C TYR A 215 -7.20 24.06 1.94
N ALA A 216 -8.06 23.56 2.83
CA ALA A 216 -8.35 22.12 2.99
C ALA A 216 -8.75 21.37 1.69
N PRO A 217 -9.60 21.91 0.78
CA PRO A 217 -10.01 21.20 -0.43
C PRO A 217 -8.90 21.00 -1.46
N CYS A 218 -7.87 21.85 -1.46
CA CYS A 218 -6.82 21.88 -2.47
C CYS A 218 -5.66 20.89 -2.19
N ALA A 219 -5.59 20.35 -0.98
CA ALA A 219 -4.57 19.38 -0.56
C ALA A 219 -5.01 17.91 -0.76
N GLY A 220 -6.21 17.67 -1.28
CA GLY A 220 -6.90 16.38 -1.32
C GLY A 220 -6.07 15.17 -1.80
N PRO A 221 -5.40 15.23 -2.98
CA PRO A 221 -4.66 14.07 -3.50
C PRO A 221 -3.41 13.70 -2.66
N ILE A 222 -2.67 14.71 -2.18
CA ILE A 222 -1.46 14.51 -1.38
C ILE A 222 -1.84 14.03 0.03
N LEU A 223 -2.89 14.63 0.61
CA LEU A 223 -3.44 14.19 1.88
C LEU A 223 -3.97 12.77 1.81
N ALA A 224 -4.63 12.36 0.71
CA ALA A 224 -5.11 11.00 0.53
C ALA A 224 -3.96 10.00 0.68
N GLY A 225 -2.82 10.21 0.01
CA GLY A 225 -1.63 9.34 0.12
C GLY A 225 -1.06 9.26 1.55
N VAL A 226 -0.95 10.39 2.24
CA VAL A 226 -0.48 10.43 3.65
C VAL A 226 -1.48 9.75 4.58
N ILE A 227 -2.79 9.87 4.30
CA ILE A 227 -3.87 9.25 5.06
C ILE A 227 -3.88 7.73 4.85
N THR A 228 -3.68 7.23 3.63
CA THR A 228 -3.61 5.76 3.39
C THR A 228 -2.46 5.14 4.17
N VAL A 229 -1.31 5.82 4.21
CA VAL A 229 -0.15 5.38 4.99
C VAL A 229 -0.42 5.49 6.50
N SER A 230 -1.08 6.56 6.96
CA SER A 230 -1.40 6.81 8.38
C SER A 230 -2.55 5.97 8.93
N ALA A 231 -3.46 5.48 8.06
CA ALA A 231 -4.57 4.61 8.43
C ALA A 231 -4.08 3.23 8.90
N SER A 232 -2.89 2.81 8.47
CA SER A 232 -2.26 1.54 8.87
C SER A 232 -1.64 1.56 10.28
N GLN A 233 -1.49 2.72 10.92
CA GLN A 233 -0.89 2.86 12.25
C GLN A 233 -1.96 2.94 13.35
N SER A 234 -1.76 2.23 14.46
CA SER A 234 -2.60 2.30 15.65
C SER A 234 -2.44 3.63 16.39
N PHE A 235 -3.56 4.35 16.49
CA PHE A 235 -3.95 5.53 17.27
C PHE A 235 -2.93 6.57 17.80
N THR A 236 -3.20 7.79 17.32
CA THR A 236 -3.05 9.15 17.90
C THR A 236 -1.69 9.83 17.87
N ALA A 237 -0.65 9.34 18.56
CA ALA A 237 0.59 10.13 18.70
C ALA A 237 1.35 10.29 17.36
N GLY A 238 1.47 9.20 16.58
CA GLY A 238 2.13 9.23 15.27
C GLY A 238 1.36 10.04 14.22
N ARG A 239 0.02 9.94 14.22
CA ARG A 239 -0.85 10.69 13.29
C ARG A 239 -0.75 12.20 13.54
N LEU A 240 -0.75 12.60 14.81
CA LEU A 240 -0.59 13.99 15.19
C LEU A 240 0.81 14.51 14.84
N ALA A 241 1.87 13.71 15.06
CA ALA A 241 3.23 14.08 14.71
C ALA A 241 3.41 14.29 13.20
N VAL A 242 2.86 13.41 12.36
CA VAL A 242 2.91 13.55 10.89
C VAL A 242 2.11 14.77 10.41
N ALA A 243 0.92 15.01 10.97
CA ALA A 243 0.12 16.18 10.64
C ALA A 243 0.82 17.50 11.06
N LEU A 244 1.42 17.53 12.24
CA LEU A 244 2.21 18.67 12.72
C LEU A 244 3.45 18.91 11.85
N ALA A 245 4.15 17.85 11.43
CA ALA A 245 5.31 17.95 10.55
C ALA A 245 4.93 18.50 9.16
N TYR A 246 3.83 18.03 8.59
CA TYR A 246 3.28 18.55 7.34
C TYR A 246 2.87 20.02 7.45
N GLY A 247 2.19 20.40 8.54
CA GLY A 247 1.85 21.79 8.84
C GLY A 247 3.09 22.66 9.02
N ALA A 248 4.11 22.17 9.73
CA ALA A 248 5.38 22.86 9.94
C ALA A 248 6.17 23.07 8.63
N GLY A 249 6.16 22.09 7.72
CA GLY A 249 6.81 22.22 6.41
C GLY A 249 6.18 23.33 5.56
N SER A 250 4.85 23.35 5.48
CA SER A 250 4.09 24.39 4.77
C SER A 250 4.34 25.78 5.40
N ALA A 251 4.32 25.84 6.73
CA ALA A 251 4.57 27.02 7.53
C ALA A 251 5.95 27.65 7.29
N VAL A 252 7.00 26.82 7.26
CA VAL A 252 8.39 27.27 7.03
C VAL A 252 8.55 27.85 5.64
N VAL A 253 8.01 27.20 4.60
CA VAL A 253 8.09 27.69 3.22
C VAL A 253 7.32 29.00 3.06
N LEU A 254 6.10 29.11 3.61
CA LEU A 254 5.32 30.34 3.56
C LEU A 254 5.99 31.49 4.33
N TYR A 255 6.62 31.21 5.48
CA TYR A 255 7.38 32.20 6.23
C TYR A 255 8.62 32.68 5.47
N ALA A 256 9.34 31.76 4.82
CA ALA A 256 10.47 32.10 3.95
C ALA A 256 10.04 32.97 2.75
N LEU A 257 8.91 32.64 2.12
CA LEU A 257 8.32 33.43 1.04
C LEU A 257 7.86 34.82 1.52
N MET A 258 7.32 34.93 2.73
CA MET A 258 6.93 36.22 3.33
C MET A 258 8.15 37.12 3.61
N LEU A 259 9.26 36.55 4.07
CA LEU A 259 10.50 37.29 4.30
C LEU A 259 11.15 37.73 2.98
N GLY A 260 11.23 36.83 1.99
CA GLY A 260 11.78 37.12 0.66
C GLY A 260 10.90 38.07 -0.17
N GLY A 261 9.58 38.00 0.02
CA GLY A 261 8.60 38.79 -0.70
C GLY A 261 8.73 40.30 -0.45
N ARG A 262 9.18 40.73 0.75
CA ARG A 262 9.29 42.14 1.18
C ARG A 262 9.99 43.07 0.17
N ARG A 263 10.99 42.58 -0.58
CA ARG A 263 11.68 43.34 -1.64
C ARG A 263 10.97 43.27 -3.00
N ALA A 264 10.34 42.15 -3.33
CA ALA A 264 9.67 41.91 -4.61
C ALA A 264 8.28 42.55 -4.71
N THR A 265 7.53 42.66 -3.60
CA THR A 265 6.13 43.12 -3.60
C THR A 265 5.97 44.57 -4.06
N ARG A 266 6.96 45.45 -3.81
CA ARG A 266 6.91 46.86 -4.26
C ARG A 266 6.90 47.00 -5.79
N ARG A 267 7.59 46.12 -6.53
CA ARG A 267 7.57 46.10 -8.01
C ARG A 267 6.37 45.32 -8.56
N LEU A 268 5.94 44.27 -7.86
CA LEU A 268 4.90 43.35 -8.33
C LEU A 268 3.46 43.90 -8.18
N SER A 269 3.25 44.83 -7.25
CA SER A 269 1.93 45.44 -6.96
C SER A 269 1.22 46.04 -8.18
N ARG A 270 1.96 46.52 -9.18
CA ARG A 270 1.42 47.11 -10.43
C ARG A 270 0.73 46.10 -11.36
N HIS A 271 0.98 44.80 -11.19
CA HIS A 271 0.41 43.74 -12.05
C HIS A 271 -0.49 42.75 -11.30
N THR A 272 -0.75 42.98 -10.01
CA THR A 272 -1.58 42.12 -9.14
C THR A 272 -2.90 41.65 -9.79
N PRO A 273 -3.75 42.52 -10.38
CA PRO A 273 -5.03 42.07 -10.95
C PRO A 273 -4.87 41.17 -12.18
N ARG A 274 -3.82 41.38 -13.00
CA ARG A 274 -3.54 40.52 -14.17
C ARG A 274 -2.94 39.17 -13.76
N LEU A 275 -2.07 39.16 -12.75
CA LEU A 275 -1.51 37.95 -12.15
C LEU A 275 -2.60 37.08 -11.51
N GLN A 276 -3.52 37.70 -10.76
CA GLN A 276 -4.61 37.01 -10.08
C GLN A 276 -5.60 36.40 -11.10
N ALA A 277 -5.96 37.14 -12.15
CA ALA A 277 -6.80 36.62 -13.23
C ALA A 277 -6.12 35.48 -14.02
N GLY A 278 -4.82 35.61 -14.33
CA GLY A 278 -4.06 34.58 -15.03
C GLY A 278 -3.98 33.26 -14.25
N MET A 279 -3.84 33.34 -12.93
CA MET A 279 -3.80 32.16 -12.08
C MET A 279 -5.18 31.56 -11.82
N GLY A 280 -6.22 32.38 -11.71
CA GLY A 280 -7.61 31.91 -11.73
C GLY A 280 -7.92 31.13 -13.01
N ALA A 281 -7.44 31.59 -14.16
CA ALA A 281 -7.59 30.87 -15.43
C ALA A 281 -6.86 29.52 -15.42
N VAL A 282 -5.65 29.46 -14.87
CA VAL A 282 -4.91 28.19 -14.68
C VAL A 282 -5.70 27.22 -13.79
N MET A 283 -6.28 27.68 -12.68
CA MET A 283 -7.12 26.84 -11.81
C MET A 283 -8.34 26.28 -12.55
N VAL A 284 -9.02 27.09 -13.37
CA VAL A 284 -10.17 26.63 -14.16
C VAL A 284 -9.74 25.61 -15.20
N VAL A 285 -8.62 25.81 -15.89
CA VAL A 285 -8.07 24.84 -16.85
C VAL A 285 -7.75 23.51 -16.18
N VAL A 286 -7.11 23.53 -15.00
CA VAL A 286 -6.81 22.31 -14.23
C VAL A 286 -8.08 21.61 -13.76
N ALA A 287 -9.08 22.35 -13.26
CA ALA A 287 -10.36 21.78 -12.85
C ALA A 287 -11.11 21.13 -14.02
N LEU A 288 -11.09 21.75 -15.21
CA LEU A 288 -11.65 21.17 -16.43
C LEU A 288 -10.89 19.93 -16.89
N ALA A 289 -9.56 19.92 -16.77
CA ALA A 289 -8.74 18.73 -17.05
C ALA A 289 -9.06 17.56 -16.11
N MET A 290 -9.32 17.85 -14.82
CA MET A 290 -9.76 16.85 -13.84
C MET A 290 -11.15 16.28 -14.15
N LEU A 291 -12.09 17.10 -14.67
CA LEU A 291 -13.41 16.60 -15.13
C LEU A 291 -13.27 15.56 -16.25
N GLY A 292 -12.25 15.71 -17.10
CA GLY A 292 -11.90 14.75 -18.15
C GLY A 292 -11.08 13.54 -17.69
N ASN A 293 -10.74 13.43 -16.40
CA ASN A 293 -9.79 12.45 -15.83
C ASN A 293 -8.38 12.50 -16.46
N TYR A 294 -7.98 13.64 -17.03
CA TYR A 294 -6.65 13.79 -17.62
C TYR A 294 -5.54 13.79 -16.57
N ASP A 295 -5.84 14.22 -15.34
CA ASP A 295 -4.98 14.12 -14.17
C ASP A 295 -4.53 12.67 -13.90
N THR A 296 -5.49 11.75 -13.82
CA THR A 296 -5.20 10.32 -13.58
C THR A 296 -4.48 9.67 -14.76
N ARG A 297 -4.76 10.08 -16.00
CA ARG A 297 -4.07 9.57 -17.19
C ARG A 297 -2.63 10.06 -17.28
N LEU A 298 -2.39 11.32 -16.89
CA LEU A 298 -1.06 11.90 -16.85
C LEU A 298 -0.23 11.30 -15.72
N GLU A 299 -0.82 11.08 -14.54
CA GLU A 299 -0.18 10.35 -13.44
C GLU A 299 0.20 8.92 -13.85
N THR A 300 -0.68 8.18 -14.53
CA THR A 300 -0.35 6.83 -15.02
C THR A 300 0.71 6.85 -16.12
N ALA A 301 0.66 7.82 -17.04
CA ALA A 301 1.66 7.93 -18.12
C ALA A 301 3.04 8.34 -17.59
N ILE A 302 3.09 9.23 -16.59
CA ILE A 302 4.33 9.62 -15.92
C ILE A 302 4.88 8.47 -15.06
N ALA A 303 4.01 7.67 -14.43
CA ALA A 303 4.41 6.47 -13.69
C ALA A 303 4.98 5.36 -14.59
N ASP A 304 4.52 5.26 -15.85
CA ASP A 304 5.02 4.28 -16.83
C ASP A 304 6.41 4.63 -17.39
N ASP A 305 6.78 5.92 -17.46
CA ASP A 305 8.07 6.41 -17.99
C ASP A 305 9.12 6.74 -16.90
N LEU A 306 8.75 6.79 -15.62
CA LEU A 306 9.69 7.02 -14.52
C LEU A 306 10.40 5.72 -14.10
N PRO A 307 11.73 5.75 -13.84
CA PRO A 307 12.45 4.59 -13.32
C PRO A 307 11.81 4.09 -12.01
N ALA A 308 11.60 2.76 -11.90
CA ALA A 308 10.95 2.12 -10.76
C ALA A 308 11.54 2.48 -9.37
N PHE A 309 12.79 2.95 -9.31
CA PHE A 309 13.44 3.49 -8.11
C PHE A 309 12.76 4.75 -7.54
N LEU A 310 12.18 5.61 -8.37
CA LEU A 310 11.51 6.85 -7.93
C LEU A 310 10.06 6.63 -7.51
N VAL A 311 9.40 5.63 -8.10
CA VAL A 311 7.96 5.35 -7.91
C VAL A 311 7.73 4.30 -6.81
N ASP A 312 8.65 3.34 -6.67
CA ASP A 312 8.57 2.27 -5.67
C ASP A 312 9.98 1.78 -5.24
N PRO A 313 10.78 2.64 -4.57
CA PRO A 313 12.15 2.32 -4.15
C PRO A 313 12.22 1.05 -3.30
N SER A 314 11.16 0.75 -2.56
CA SER A 314 10.94 -0.45 -1.75
C SER A 314 11.13 -1.74 -2.56
N ARG A 315 10.45 -1.89 -3.70
CA ARG A 315 10.54 -3.11 -4.52
C ARG A 315 11.92 -3.32 -5.14
N SER A 316 12.59 -2.24 -5.56
CA SER A 316 13.94 -2.33 -6.13
C SER A 316 14.98 -2.68 -5.06
N LEU A 317 14.83 -2.14 -3.84
CA LEU A 317 15.70 -2.44 -2.71
C LEU A 317 15.47 -3.87 -2.18
N GLU A 318 14.22 -4.33 -2.08
CA GLU A 318 13.87 -5.70 -1.66
C GLU A 318 14.26 -6.80 -2.67
N SER A 319 14.30 -6.45 -3.97
CA SER A 319 14.68 -7.36 -5.05
C SER A 319 16.18 -7.39 -5.34
N SER A 320 16.93 -6.36 -4.89
CA SER A 320 18.36 -6.27 -5.13
C SER A 320 19.13 -7.42 -4.46
N ALA A 321 19.98 -8.09 -5.26
CA ALA A 321 20.82 -9.19 -4.80
C ALA A 321 21.75 -8.75 -3.64
N SER A 322 22.24 -7.51 -3.67
CA SER A 322 23.10 -6.92 -2.63
C SER A 322 22.36 -6.71 -1.30
N ALA A 323 21.09 -6.30 -1.30
CA ALA A 323 20.30 -6.20 -0.08
C ALA A 323 19.94 -7.59 0.47
N ARG A 324 19.61 -8.56 -0.39
CA ARG A 324 19.37 -9.95 0.02
C ARG A 324 20.62 -10.59 0.61
N GLU A 325 21.78 -10.33 0.03
CA GLU A 325 23.06 -10.86 0.49
C GLU A 325 23.53 -10.18 1.78
N ARG A 326 23.35 -8.86 1.92
CA ARG A 326 23.61 -8.14 3.18
C ARG A 326 22.64 -8.55 4.28
N LEU A 327 21.35 -8.76 3.98
CA LEU A 327 20.40 -9.35 4.94
C LEU A 327 20.76 -10.80 5.29
N ALA A 328 21.25 -11.58 4.32
CA ALA A 328 21.69 -12.95 4.54
C ALA A 328 22.94 -13.00 5.43
N ARG A 329 23.89 -12.06 5.27
CA ARG A 329 25.04 -11.90 6.18
C ARG A 329 24.62 -11.42 7.57
N LEU A 330 23.75 -10.41 7.68
CA LEU A 330 23.22 -9.97 8.98
C LEU A 330 22.33 -11.02 9.68
N ARG A 331 21.77 -11.97 8.92
CA ARG A 331 21.09 -13.17 9.42
C ARG A 331 22.07 -14.30 9.74
N GLY A 332 23.18 -14.39 9.02
CA GLY A 332 24.25 -15.39 9.18
C GLY A 332 25.19 -15.09 10.35
N GLU A 333 25.46 -13.81 10.62
CA GLU A 333 26.23 -13.32 11.78
C GLU A 333 25.42 -13.40 13.09
N ARG A 334 24.09 -13.54 13.00
CA ARG A 334 23.21 -13.90 14.13
C ARG A 334 23.14 -15.41 14.39
N ARG A 335 24.22 -16.15 14.11
CA ARG A 335 24.49 -17.43 14.76
C ARG A 335 25.16 -17.16 16.11
N ALA A 336 24.36 -16.63 17.04
CA ALA A 336 24.60 -16.65 18.47
C ALA A 336 23.22 -16.55 19.16
N ASP A 337 22.77 -17.69 19.69
CA ASP A 337 21.69 -17.87 20.67
C ASP A 337 20.26 -17.39 20.36
N GLY A 338 19.43 -18.32 19.87
CA GLY A 338 17.96 -18.26 19.97
C GLY A 338 17.22 -17.35 18.99
N LEU A 339 15.94 -17.65 18.73
CA LEU A 339 15.09 -16.76 17.94
C LEU A 339 14.83 -15.44 18.70
N PRO A 340 14.84 -14.26 18.08
CA PRO A 340 14.55 -13.02 18.79
C PRO A 340 13.11 -13.00 19.32
N VAL A 341 12.85 -12.22 20.37
CA VAL A 341 11.50 -11.88 20.79
C VAL A 341 11.05 -10.64 20.02
N LEU A 342 10.01 -10.78 19.19
CA LEU A 342 9.51 -9.69 18.35
C LEU A 342 8.47 -8.84 19.08
N ALA A 343 7.56 -9.48 19.79
CA ALA A 343 6.48 -8.84 20.54
C ALA A 343 5.79 -9.85 21.48
N THR A 344 4.88 -9.38 22.32
CA THR A 344 3.86 -10.25 22.91
C THR A 344 2.81 -10.55 21.85
N ALA A 345 2.40 -11.81 21.69
CA ALA A 345 1.43 -12.17 20.68
C ALA A 345 0.02 -11.64 21.06
N PRO A 346 -0.69 -10.95 20.15
CA PRO A 346 -2.07 -10.51 20.37
C PRO A 346 -3.02 -11.70 20.54
N ASP A 347 -4.04 -11.60 21.39
CA ASP A 347 -5.02 -12.68 21.57
C ASP A 347 -6.00 -12.77 20.37
N PHE A 348 -6.78 -13.85 20.31
CA PHE A 348 -7.83 -14.03 19.32
C PHE A 348 -9.07 -13.19 19.66
N VAL A 349 -9.17 -12.00 19.08
CA VAL A 349 -10.22 -11.02 19.38
C VAL A 349 -11.33 -10.99 18.33
N GLY A 350 -12.55 -10.67 18.77
CA GLY A 350 -13.71 -10.52 17.89
C GLY A 350 -14.11 -11.78 17.12
N THR A 351 -13.68 -12.95 17.60
CA THR A 351 -13.89 -14.24 16.94
C THR A 351 -15.36 -14.63 16.93
N GLN A 352 -15.80 -15.37 15.89
CA GLN A 352 -17.19 -15.82 15.81
C GLN A 352 -17.32 -17.31 16.14
N ARG A 353 -17.07 -18.19 15.16
CA ARG A 353 -17.20 -19.63 15.38
C ARG A 353 -15.84 -20.30 15.43
N TRP A 354 -15.68 -21.19 16.40
CA TRP A 354 -14.55 -22.10 16.50
C TRP A 354 -14.94 -23.49 15.99
N PHE A 355 -14.02 -24.11 15.28
CA PHE A 355 -14.08 -25.48 14.78
C PHE A 355 -12.91 -26.27 15.34
N ASN A 356 -13.08 -27.58 15.43
CA ASN A 356 -12.06 -28.49 15.96
C ASN A 356 -11.56 -28.12 17.37
N THR A 357 -12.41 -27.49 18.18
CA THR A 357 -12.18 -27.27 19.62
C THR A 357 -13.21 -28.03 20.44
N PRO A 358 -12.89 -28.45 21.69
CA PRO A 358 -13.84 -29.12 22.56
C PRO A 358 -15.11 -28.28 22.77
N GLY A 359 -16.27 -28.83 22.37
CA GLY A 359 -17.56 -28.13 22.46
C GLY A 359 -17.67 -26.86 21.62
N GLY A 360 -16.76 -26.61 20.67
CA GLY A 360 -16.73 -25.36 19.91
C GLY A 360 -16.35 -24.13 20.74
N ARG A 361 -15.70 -24.33 21.89
CA ARG A 361 -15.30 -23.24 22.79
C ARG A 361 -14.13 -22.43 22.21
N PRO A 362 -14.08 -21.10 22.43
CA PRO A 362 -12.94 -20.27 22.05
C PRO A 362 -11.65 -20.67 22.77
N LEU A 363 -10.52 -20.57 22.06
CA LEU A 363 -9.19 -20.62 22.67
C LEU A 363 -8.69 -19.19 22.92
N SER A 364 -7.81 -19.05 23.91
CA SER A 364 -7.04 -17.83 24.14
C SER A 364 -5.56 -18.16 24.17
N LEU A 365 -4.70 -17.23 23.76
CA LEU A 365 -3.26 -17.41 23.87
C LEU A 365 -2.80 -17.62 25.31
N ARG A 366 -3.52 -17.04 26.28
CA ARG A 366 -3.26 -17.27 27.70
C ARG A 366 -3.46 -18.74 28.09
N ALA A 367 -4.54 -19.38 27.61
CA ALA A 367 -4.81 -20.79 27.86
C ALA A 367 -3.83 -21.72 27.12
N LEU A 368 -3.20 -21.24 26.06
CA LEU A 368 -2.20 -21.98 25.28
C LEU A 368 -0.77 -21.84 25.80
N ARG A 369 -0.53 -21.11 26.90
CA ARG A 369 0.79 -21.07 27.53
C ARG A 369 1.28 -22.49 27.88
N GLY A 370 2.58 -22.70 27.76
CA GLY A 370 3.21 -24.01 27.82
C GLY A 370 3.28 -24.75 26.48
N HIS A 371 2.56 -24.28 25.46
CA HIS A 371 2.60 -24.83 24.10
C HIS A 371 3.25 -23.85 23.13
N VAL A 372 3.94 -24.38 22.13
CA VAL A 372 4.36 -23.59 20.97
C VAL A 372 3.14 -23.40 20.09
N VAL A 373 2.80 -22.16 19.74
CA VAL A 373 1.60 -21.85 18.96
C VAL A 373 2.00 -21.36 17.57
N LEU A 374 1.42 -21.97 16.55
CA LEU A 374 1.49 -21.49 15.17
C LEU A 374 0.13 -20.94 14.77
N VAL A 375 0.05 -19.64 14.53
CA VAL A 375 -1.17 -19.00 14.01
C VAL A 375 -1.04 -18.89 12.48
N ASP A 376 -1.96 -19.49 11.76
CA ASP A 376 -2.01 -19.51 10.29
C ASP A 376 -3.23 -18.75 9.79
N PHE A 377 -3.02 -17.62 9.11
CA PHE A 377 -4.09 -16.86 8.46
C PHE A 377 -4.34 -17.44 7.07
N TRP A 378 -5.56 -17.90 6.83
CA TRP A 378 -5.92 -18.56 5.58
C TRP A 378 -7.36 -18.24 5.15
N THR A 379 -7.65 -18.53 3.88
CA THR A 379 -9.01 -18.62 3.37
C THR A 379 -9.14 -19.78 2.40
N TYR A 380 -10.31 -20.43 2.32
CA TYR A 380 -10.44 -21.71 1.61
C TYR A 380 -10.50 -21.60 0.09
N THR A 381 -10.64 -20.40 -0.48
CA THR A 381 -10.54 -20.21 -1.95
C THR A 381 -9.19 -19.68 -2.41
N CYS A 382 -8.26 -19.35 -1.51
CA CYS A 382 -6.91 -18.92 -1.85
C CYS A 382 -6.04 -20.13 -2.21
N ILE A 383 -5.56 -20.20 -3.46
CA ILE A 383 -4.72 -21.33 -3.91
C ILE A 383 -3.41 -21.42 -3.14
N ASN A 384 -2.81 -20.28 -2.80
CA ASN A 384 -1.56 -20.23 -2.03
C ASN A 384 -1.76 -20.84 -0.63
N CYS A 385 -2.87 -20.52 0.04
CA CYS A 385 -3.24 -21.17 1.29
C CYS A 385 -3.40 -22.68 1.11
N LEU A 386 -4.15 -23.12 0.09
CA LEU A 386 -4.38 -24.54 -0.16
C LEU A 386 -3.08 -25.33 -0.41
N ARG A 387 -2.06 -24.72 -1.03
CA ARG A 387 -0.73 -25.33 -1.22
C ARG A 387 0.11 -25.37 0.06
N THR A 388 -0.15 -24.46 1.01
CA THR A 388 0.46 -24.47 2.35
C THR A 388 -0.16 -25.55 3.26
N LEU A 389 -1.44 -25.87 3.12
CA LEU A 389 -2.16 -26.81 4.02
C LEU A 389 -1.48 -28.18 4.19
N PRO A 390 -0.92 -28.85 3.15
CA PRO A 390 -0.18 -30.10 3.33
C PRO A 390 0.96 -30.01 4.34
N TYR A 391 1.70 -28.90 4.38
CA TYR A 391 2.80 -28.69 5.33
C TYR A 391 2.27 -28.51 6.75
N LEU A 392 1.23 -27.69 6.92
CA LEU A 392 0.59 -27.50 8.24
C LEU A 392 0.04 -28.80 8.80
N LYS A 393 -0.60 -29.62 7.95
CA LYS A 393 -1.09 -30.95 8.35
C LYS A 393 0.04 -31.89 8.76
N ALA A 394 1.16 -31.84 8.04
CA ALA A 394 2.31 -32.67 8.35
C ALA A 394 2.97 -32.27 9.68
N TRP A 395 3.12 -30.95 9.93
CA TRP A 395 3.64 -30.43 11.20
C TRP A 395 2.69 -30.69 12.37
N ASP A 396 1.38 -30.54 12.16
CA ASP A 396 0.37 -30.88 13.15
C ASP A 396 0.41 -32.37 13.51
N ALA A 397 0.51 -33.26 12.52
CA ALA A 397 0.60 -34.70 12.77
C ALA A 397 1.88 -35.07 13.54
N ARG A 398 3.01 -34.43 13.22
CA ARG A 398 4.32 -34.73 13.83
C ARG A 398 4.47 -34.14 15.22
N TYR A 399 4.24 -32.84 15.37
CA TYR A 399 4.65 -32.08 16.55
C TYR A 399 3.54 -31.80 17.56
N ARG A 400 2.29 -32.17 17.27
CA ARG A 400 1.18 -31.93 18.22
C ARG A 400 1.42 -32.61 19.57
N ARG A 401 1.99 -33.82 19.56
CA ARG A 401 2.32 -34.56 20.80
C ARG A 401 3.49 -33.93 21.56
N ASP A 402 4.38 -33.25 20.84
CA ASP A 402 5.53 -32.55 21.42
C ASP A 402 5.16 -31.17 21.97
N GLY A 403 3.91 -30.72 21.80
CA GLY A 403 3.42 -29.45 22.34
C GLY A 403 3.24 -28.34 21.31
N LEU A 404 3.20 -28.65 20.00
CA LEU A 404 2.76 -27.71 18.97
C LEU A 404 1.22 -27.63 18.93
N VAL A 405 0.69 -26.41 18.93
CA VAL A 405 -0.71 -26.12 18.66
C VAL A 405 -0.81 -25.21 17.45
N ILE A 406 -1.42 -25.68 16.36
CA ILE A 406 -1.74 -24.85 15.20
C ILE A 406 -3.15 -24.27 15.40
N VAL A 407 -3.32 -22.97 15.16
CA VAL A 407 -4.62 -22.30 15.11
C VAL A 407 -4.78 -21.65 13.75
N GLY A 408 -5.66 -22.21 12.92
CA GLY A 408 -6.01 -21.63 11.61
C GLY A 408 -7.02 -20.50 11.78
N VAL A 409 -6.60 -19.25 11.58
CA VAL A 409 -7.49 -18.09 11.57
C VAL A 409 -8.05 -17.91 10.16
N HIS A 410 -9.27 -18.39 9.95
CA HIS A 410 -9.98 -18.24 8.69
C HIS A 410 -10.51 -16.81 8.56
N THR A 411 -9.79 -15.97 7.83
CA THR A 411 -10.19 -14.59 7.53
C THR A 411 -10.70 -14.54 6.10
N PRO A 412 -11.98 -14.23 5.87
CA PRO A 412 -12.58 -14.32 4.53
C PRO A 412 -11.99 -13.25 3.61
N GLU A 413 -11.76 -13.58 2.35
CA GLU A 413 -11.51 -12.62 1.27
C GLU A 413 -12.82 -12.22 0.58
N PHE A 414 -13.76 -13.17 0.46
CA PHE A 414 -15.04 -12.95 -0.20
C PHE A 414 -16.25 -13.12 0.73
N PRO A 415 -17.41 -12.48 0.44
CA PRO A 415 -18.58 -12.53 1.32
C PRO A 415 -19.09 -13.94 1.63
N PHE A 416 -19.04 -14.85 0.66
CA PHE A 416 -19.51 -16.23 0.82
C PHE A 416 -18.60 -17.07 1.75
N GLU A 417 -17.38 -16.60 2.03
CA GLU A 417 -16.44 -17.25 2.94
C GLU A 417 -16.76 -16.99 4.41
N ARG A 418 -17.62 -16.01 4.71
CA ARG A 418 -18.14 -15.77 6.07
C ARG A 418 -19.06 -16.89 6.58
N SER A 419 -19.61 -17.70 5.67
CA SER A 419 -20.53 -18.78 6.03
C SER A 419 -19.83 -19.90 6.78
N ALA A 420 -20.23 -20.11 8.04
CA ALA A 420 -19.73 -21.20 8.87
C ALA A 420 -19.91 -22.59 8.23
N GLY A 421 -20.98 -22.78 7.44
CA GLY A 421 -21.23 -24.03 6.72
C GLY A 421 -20.23 -24.27 5.59
N ASN A 422 -19.82 -23.21 4.89
CA ASN A 422 -18.79 -23.29 3.85
C ASN A 422 -17.42 -23.59 4.48
N VAL A 423 -17.06 -22.87 5.54
CA VAL A 423 -15.79 -23.08 6.26
C VAL A 423 -15.71 -24.50 6.83
N ARG A 424 -16.76 -25.00 7.49
CA ARG A 424 -16.81 -26.39 8.01
C ARG A 424 -16.57 -27.42 6.91
N ARG A 425 -17.18 -27.23 5.74
CA ARG A 425 -17.00 -28.12 4.59
C ARG A 425 -15.58 -28.04 4.04
N ALA A 426 -15.00 -26.86 3.93
CA ALA A 426 -13.61 -26.69 3.51
C ALA A 426 -12.62 -27.35 4.49
N ILE A 427 -12.85 -27.22 5.80
CA ILE A 427 -12.09 -27.90 6.85
C ILE A 427 -12.14 -29.42 6.63
N ALA A 428 -13.33 -29.98 6.41
CA ALA A 428 -13.51 -31.41 6.16
C ALA A 428 -12.85 -31.87 4.85
N GLN A 429 -13.05 -31.13 3.75
CA GLN A 429 -12.49 -31.43 2.43
C GLN A 429 -10.96 -31.45 2.43
N ASN A 430 -10.33 -30.55 3.17
CA ASN A 430 -8.88 -30.48 3.27
C ASN A 430 -8.31 -31.36 4.41
N GLY A 431 -9.18 -31.99 5.21
CA GLY A 431 -8.79 -32.86 6.33
C GLY A 431 -8.05 -32.11 7.44
N LEU A 432 -8.48 -30.88 7.75
CA LEU A 432 -7.88 -30.08 8.82
C LEU A 432 -8.38 -30.56 10.18
N ARG A 433 -7.45 -30.94 11.06
CA ARG A 433 -7.74 -31.48 12.39
C ARG A 433 -7.43 -30.51 13.53
N TYR A 434 -6.55 -29.55 13.29
CA TYR A 434 -6.21 -28.52 14.26
C TYR A 434 -7.35 -27.49 14.43
N PRO A 435 -7.39 -26.76 15.55
CA PRO A 435 -8.35 -25.67 15.79
C PRO A 435 -8.41 -24.65 14.64
N VAL A 436 -9.62 -24.28 14.24
CA VAL A 436 -9.85 -23.22 13.26
C VAL A 436 -10.86 -22.23 13.80
N VAL A 437 -10.61 -20.94 13.63
CA VAL A 437 -11.50 -19.86 14.06
C VAL A 437 -11.91 -18.98 12.90
N GLN A 438 -13.18 -18.55 12.87
CA GLN A 438 -13.63 -17.53 11.92
C GLN A 438 -13.30 -16.13 12.42
N ASP A 439 -12.71 -15.33 11.53
CA ASP A 439 -12.47 -13.90 11.71
C ASP A 439 -13.20 -13.06 10.64
N ASN A 440 -14.53 -13.18 10.60
CA ASN A 440 -15.39 -12.55 9.60
C ASN A 440 -15.38 -11.02 9.63
N ARG A 441 -14.89 -10.42 10.72
CA ARG A 441 -14.79 -8.98 10.97
C ARG A 441 -13.35 -8.46 10.92
N TYR A 442 -12.37 -9.29 10.57
CA TYR A 442 -10.94 -8.93 10.50
C TYR A 442 -10.39 -8.39 11.84
N ALA A 443 -10.98 -8.78 12.97
CA ALA A 443 -10.57 -8.26 14.28
C ALA A 443 -9.25 -8.90 14.72
N THR A 444 -9.11 -10.21 14.55
CA THR A 444 -7.84 -10.91 14.83
C THR A 444 -6.80 -10.55 13.77
N TRP A 445 -7.19 -10.46 12.49
CA TRP A 445 -6.35 -9.98 11.40
C TRP A 445 -5.75 -8.59 11.68
N GLY A 446 -6.59 -7.65 12.13
CA GLY A 446 -6.16 -6.31 12.53
C GLY A 446 -5.27 -6.31 13.77
N ALA A 447 -5.59 -7.12 14.77
CA ALA A 447 -4.76 -7.25 15.98
C ALA A 447 -3.34 -7.73 15.67
N TYR A 448 -3.21 -8.66 14.72
CA TYR A 448 -1.92 -9.17 14.23
C TYR A 448 -1.25 -8.26 13.18
N ARG A 449 -1.92 -7.17 12.78
CA ARG A 449 -1.50 -6.25 11.70
C ARG A 449 -1.16 -7.00 10.41
N ASN A 450 -1.93 -8.05 10.11
CA ASN A 450 -1.71 -8.87 8.92
C ASN A 450 -2.15 -8.14 7.65
N GLN A 451 -1.55 -8.50 6.51
CA GLN A 451 -1.90 -7.94 5.19
C GLN A 451 -1.94 -9.01 4.08
N TYR A 452 -1.64 -10.28 4.38
CA TYR A 452 -1.42 -11.31 3.36
C TYR A 452 -2.11 -12.64 3.69
N TRP A 453 -2.40 -13.40 2.63
CA TRP A 453 -2.79 -14.81 2.68
C TRP A 453 -1.80 -15.65 1.85
N PRO A 454 -1.27 -16.77 2.36
CA PRO A 454 -1.22 -17.14 3.77
C PRO A 454 -0.26 -16.23 4.57
N ALA A 455 -0.41 -16.23 5.89
CA ALA A 455 0.53 -15.59 6.80
C ALA A 455 0.65 -16.39 8.09
N GLU A 456 1.87 -16.67 8.53
CA GLU A 456 2.14 -17.49 9.70
C GLU A 456 2.90 -16.74 10.79
N TYR A 457 2.45 -16.91 12.04
CA TYR A 457 3.03 -16.30 13.23
C TYR A 457 3.40 -17.40 14.24
N PHE A 458 4.67 -17.44 14.63
CA PHE A 458 5.23 -18.48 15.49
C PHE A 458 5.47 -17.93 16.89
N ILE A 459 4.81 -18.52 17.87
CA ILE A 459 4.70 -18.03 19.24
C ILE A 459 5.31 -19.08 20.17
N ASP A 460 6.17 -18.66 21.09
CA ASP A 460 6.77 -19.56 22.07
C ASP A 460 5.82 -19.97 23.20
N ALA A 461 6.24 -20.93 24.02
CA ALA A 461 5.49 -21.42 25.18
C ALA A 461 5.13 -20.34 26.23
N ARG A 462 5.74 -19.15 26.16
CA ARG A 462 5.44 -18.02 27.05
C ARG A 462 4.41 -17.05 26.45
N GLY A 463 3.96 -17.29 25.22
CA GLY A 463 3.03 -16.43 24.50
C GLY A 463 3.70 -15.25 23.78
N ARG A 464 5.00 -15.34 23.49
CA ARG A 464 5.75 -14.28 22.80
C ARG A 464 5.92 -14.64 21.33
N LEU A 465 5.71 -13.67 20.44
CA LEU A 465 5.94 -13.80 19.01
C LEU A 465 7.45 -13.85 18.72
N ARG A 466 7.92 -14.88 18.03
CA ARG A 466 9.35 -15.15 17.77
C ARG A 466 9.73 -15.13 16.31
N TYR A 467 8.78 -15.42 15.43
CA TYR A 467 9.00 -15.38 13.98
C TYR A 467 7.67 -15.15 13.26
N THR A 468 7.75 -14.49 12.10
CA THR A 468 6.62 -14.27 11.20
C THR A 468 7.04 -14.58 9.78
N HIS A 469 6.10 -15.07 8.99
CA HIS A 469 6.27 -15.30 7.57
C HIS A 469 5.01 -14.86 6.81
N PHE A 470 5.22 -14.20 5.68
CA PHE A 470 4.13 -13.71 4.82
C PHE A 470 4.26 -14.34 3.44
N GLY A 471 3.16 -14.89 2.94
CA GLY A 471 3.11 -15.57 1.67
C GLY A 471 3.46 -17.06 1.75
N GLU A 472 3.46 -17.69 0.58
CA GLU A 472 3.72 -19.12 0.41
C GLU A 472 5.23 -19.42 0.35
N GLY A 473 5.67 -20.54 0.92
CA GLY A 473 7.05 -21.03 0.81
C GLY A 473 7.84 -21.07 2.12
N ASP A 474 9.17 -21.16 1.99
CA ASP A 474 10.17 -21.27 3.07
C ASP A 474 9.85 -22.31 4.17
N TYR A 475 9.22 -23.42 3.77
CA TYR A 475 8.69 -24.43 4.69
C TYR A 475 9.77 -25.05 5.57
N GLY A 476 10.98 -25.30 5.04
CA GLY A 476 12.09 -25.84 5.83
C GLY A 476 12.54 -24.89 6.95
N ARG A 477 12.52 -23.57 6.73
CA ARG A 477 12.83 -22.60 7.79
C ARG A 477 11.70 -22.51 8.81
N LYS A 478 10.44 -22.49 8.35
CA LYS A 478 9.25 -22.52 9.22
C LYS A 478 9.29 -23.74 10.16
N GLU A 479 9.65 -24.90 9.64
CA GLU A 479 9.78 -26.12 10.45
C GLU A 479 10.95 -26.08 11.44
N ARG A 480 12.11 -25.56 11.01
CA ARG A 480 13.25 -25.33 11.94
C ARG A 480 12.87 -24.39 13.08
N VAL A 481 12.06 -23.36 12.81
CA VAL A 481 11.54 -22.45 13.85
C VAL A 481 10.65 -23.22 14.83
N ILE A 482 9.70 -24.03 14.34
CA ILE A 482 8.86 -24.89 15.20
C ILE A 482 9.74 -25.75 16.12
N ARG A 483 10.71 -26.47 15.55
CA ARG A 483 11.60 -27.35 16.32
C ARG A 483 12.43 -26.57 17.34
N SER A 484 12.96 -25.40 16.97
CA SER A 484 13.70 -24.53 17.88
C SER A 484 12.84 -24.08 19.06
N LEU A 485 11.60 -23.67 18.82
CA LEU A 485 10.69 -23.22 19.89
C LEU A 485 10.25 -24.37 20.79
N LEU A 486 10.07 -25.58 20.24
CA LEU A 486 9.78 -26.78 21.01
C LEU A 486 10.97 -27.16 21.90
N ALA A 487 12.19 -27.12 21.36
CA ALA A 487 13.42 -27.36 22.11
C ALA A 487 13.59 -26.33 23.25
N GLU A 488 13.37 -25.04 22.98
CA GLU A 488 13.38 -23.99 24.02
C GLU A 488 12.30 -24.19 25.10
N ALA A 489 11.22 -24.91 24.79
CA ALA A 489 10.17 -25.28 25.74
C ALA A 489 10.48 -26.58 26.52
N GLY A 490 11.70 -27.13 26.38
CA GLY A 490 12.12 -28.36 27.06
C GLY A 490 11.60 -29.64 26.40
N ARG A 491 11.20 -29.57 25.13
CA ARG A 491 10.73 -30.72 24.34
C ARG A 491 11.87 -31.25 23.47
N ALA A 492 11.84 -32.53 23.11
CA ALA A 492 12.83 -33.14 22.24
C ALA A 492 12.18 -33.53 20.89
N PRO A 493 11.88 -32.56 20.00
CA PRO A 493 11.27 -32.86 18.72
C PRO A 493 12.25 -33.67 17.83
N ASP A 494 11.71 -34.59 17.04
CA ASP A 494 12.52 -35.40 16.13
C ASP A 494 13.44 -34.57 15.22
N ALA A 495 14.61 -35.14 14.93
CA ALA A 495 15.55 -34.57 13.96
C ALA A 495 15.04 -34.68 12.51
N GLY A 496 15.49 -33.77 11.64
CA GLY A 496 15.13 -33.72 10.21
C GLY A 496 13.80 -33.03 9.87
N ASP A 497 13.71 -32.49 8.65
CA ASP A 497 12.49 -31.84 8.12
C ASP A 497 11.46 -32.88 7.63
N VAL A 498 10.17 -32.60 7.74
CA VAL A 498 9.11 -33.47 7.20
C VAL A 498 9.14 -33.42 5.68
N ARG A 499 9.18 -34.60 5.06
CA ARG A 499 9.01 -34.72 3.62
C ARG A 499 7.54 -34.57 3.27
N VAL A 500 7.21 -33.48 2.59
CA VAL A 500 5.85 -33.17 2.12
C VAL A 500 5.84 -33.11 0.61
N HIS A 501 5.02 -33.94 -0.02
CA HIS A 501 4.73 -33.87 -1.45
C HIS A 501 3.58 -32.88 -1.68
N ALA A 502 3.93 -31.63 -1.97
CA ALA A 502 2.99 -30.56 -2.28
C ALA A 502 3.37 -29.86 -3.58
N GLN A 503 2.38 -29.22 -4.22
CA GLN A 503 2.62 -28.36 -5.37
C GLN A 503 3.50 -27.17 -4.94
N GLN A 504 4.54 -26.90 -5.72
CA GLN A 504 5.38 -25.72 -5.53
C GLN A 504 4.80 -24.50 -6.26
N PRO A 505 5.04 -23.28 -5.77
CA PRO A 505 4.75 -22.06 -6.53
C PRO A 505 5.49 -22.07 -7.87
N GLY A 506 4.85 -21.59 -8.94
CA GLY A 506 5.54 -21.35 -10.21
C GLY A 506 6.47 -20.13 -10.11
N GLU A 507 7.63 -20.17 -10.77
CA GLU A 507 8.64 -19.09 -10.72
C GLU A 507 8.16 -17.76 -11.33
N VAL A 508 7.28 -17.82 -12.33
CA VAL A 508 6.66 -16.66 -12.96
C VAL A 508 5.19 -16.97 -13.16
N SER A 509 4.31 -16.17 -12.56
CA SER A 509 2.87 -16.34 -12.67
C SER A 509 2.18 -15.00 -12.84
N THR A 510 1.13 -14.98 -13.66
CA THR A 510 0.19 -13.85 -13.71
C THR A 510 -0.26 -13.50 -12.28
N PRO A 511 -0.26 -12.21 -11.89
CA PRO A 511 -0.77 -11.82 -10.59
C PRO A 511 -2.25 -12.16 -10.43
N GLU A 512 -2.70 -12.35 -9.18
CA GLU A 512 -4.12 -12.56 -8.91
C GLU A 512 -4.97 -11.47 -9.58
N THR A 513 -6.00 -11.90 -10.31
CA THR A 513 -6.77 -11.02 -11.19
C THR A 513 -8.22 -11.04 -10.76
N TYR A 514 -8.64 -9.97 -10.08
CA TYR A 514 -10.00 -9.79 -9.55
C TYR A 514 -10.98 -9.36 -10.64
N LEU A 515 -12.21 -9.87 -10.55
CA LEU A 515 -13.29 -9.59 -11.51
C LEU A 515 -14.21 -8.44 -11.06
N GLY A 516 -14.31 -8.18 -9.76
CA GLY A 516 -15.12 -7.10 -9.21
C GLY A 516 -14.49 -5.72 -9.35
N ALA A 517 -15.31 -4.68 -9.38
CA ALA A 517 -14.89 -3.30 -9.62
C ALA A 517 -13.92 -2.71 -8.58
N ALA A 518 -13.98 -3.15 -7.31
CA ALA A 518 -13.21 -2.55 -6.22
C ALA A 518 -11.70 -2.84 -6.29
N ARG A 519 -11.32 -3.96 -6.91
CA ARG A 519 -9.92 -4.38 -7.12
C ARG A 519 -9.64 -4.66 -8.60
N ALA A 520 -10.44 -4.04 -9.48
CA ALA A 520 -10.34 -4.27 -10.91
C ALA A 520 -9.09 -3.57 -11.47
N GLU A 521 -8.10 -4.37 -11.88
CA GLU A 521 -6.87 -3.93 -12.52
C GLU A 521 -6.61 -4.70 -13.82
N ARG A 522 -5.83 -4.14 -14.75
CA ARG A 522 -5.38 -4.82 -15.98
C ARG A 522 -6.54 -5.26 -16.90
N PHE A 523 -7.47 -4.36 -17.19
CA PHE A 523 -8.60 -4.59 -18.10
C PHE A 523 -8.44 -3.87 -19.44
N VAL A 524 -8.75 -4.56 -20.54
CA VAL A 524 -8.78 -3.96 -21.89
C VAL A 524 -9.98 -3.04 -22.07
N ASN A 525 -11.10 -3.34 -21.42
CA ASN A 525 -12.37 -2.62 -21.60
C ASN A 525 -12.40 -1.23 -20.93
N GLY A 526 -11.29 -0.75 -20.39
CA GLY A 526 -11.24 0.47 -19.58
C GLY A 526 -11.72 0.23 -18.14
N PRO A 527 -12.08 1.30 -17.39
CA PRO A 527 -12.42 1.19 -15.98
C PRO A 527 -13.72 0.40 -15.76
N ILE A 528 -13.64 -0.66 -14.97
CA ILE A 528 -14.76 -1.53 -14.62
C ILE A 528 -15.54 -0.90 -13.46
N ARG A 529 -16.80 -0.52 -13.70
CA ARG A 529 -17.68 0.12 -12.70
C ARG A 529 -18.75 -0.83 -12.12
N PRO A 530 -19.22 -0.62 -10.88
CA PRO A 530 -20.38 -1.34 -10.36
C PRO A 530 -21.63 -1.10 -11.24
N GLY A 531 -22.46 -2.12 -11.40
CA GLY A 531 -23.72 -2.06 -12.15
C GLY A 531 -23.80 -3.01 -13.35
N ARG A 532 -24.89 -2.91 -14.10
CA ARG A 532 -25.08 -3.68 -15.35
C ARG A 532 -24.28 -3.05 -16.47
N GLN A 533 -23.40 -3.83 -17.08
CA GLN A 533 -22.55 -3.37 -18.18
C GLN A 533 -22.64 -4.32 -19.38
N ALA A 534 -22.46 -3.76 -20.58
CA ALA A 534 -22.40 -4.50 -21.83
C ALA A 534 -21.08 -4.17 -22.54
N PHE A 535 -20.22 -5.17 -22.68
CA PHE A 535 -18.85 -5.00 -23.18
C PHE A 535 -18.69 -5.34 -24.66
N GLY A 536 -19.79 -5.62 -25.38
CA GLY A 536 -19.75 -6.00 -26.79
C GLY A 536 -18.97 -7.29 -27.04
N ARG A 537 -18.19 -7.33 -28.13
CA ARG A 537 -17.30 -8.46 -28.46
C ARG A 537 -16.04 -8.36 -27.61
N ALA A 538 -15.67 -9.46 -26.94
CA ALA A 538 -14.41 -9.52 -26.19
C ALA A 538 -13.22 -9.31 -27.14
N ALA A 539 -12.34 -8.37 -26.76
CA ALA A 539 -11.07 -8.13 -27.43
C ALA A 539 -10.00 -9.10 -26.89
N THR A 540 -8.97 -9.37 -27.69
CA THR A 540 -7.82 -10.17 -27.25
C THR A 540 -6.95 -9.31 -26.30
N PRO A 541 -6.78 -9.70 -25.03
CA PRO A 541 -6.02 -8.89 -24.09
C PRO A 541 -4.50 -9.06 -24.26
N PRO A 542 -3.71 -8.01 -23.96
CA PRO A 542 -2.27 -8.15 -23.83
C PRO A 542 -1.93 -9.06 -22.63
N PRO A 543 -0.65 -9.45 -22.45
CA PRO A 543 -0.27 -10.34 -21.36
C PRO A 543 -0.69 -9.82 -19.98
N ASP A 544 -1.12 -10.75 -19.13
CA ASP A 544 -1.58 -10.51 -17.75
C ASP A 544 -2.81 -9.60 -17.64
N HIS A 545 -3.52 -9.39 -18.77
CA HIS A 545 -4.75 -8.61 -18.83
C HIS A 545 -5.99 -9.47 -19.12
N LEU A 546 -7.13 -8.93 -18.71
CA LEU A 546 -8.44 -9.51 -18.90
C LEU A 546 -9.34 -8.64 -19.79
N ALA A 547 -10.18 -9.29 -20.58
CA ALA A 547 -11.24 -8.65 -21.35
C ALA A 547 -12.60 -9.29 -21.07
N TYR A 548 -13.58 -8.47 -20.75
CA TYR A 548 -14.99 -8.81 -20.71
C TYR A 548 -15.60 -8.74 -22.13
N GLY A 549 -16.54 -9.66 -22.39
CA GLY A 549 -17.46 -9.61 -23.52
C GLY A 549 -18.88 -9.98 -23.09
N GLY A 550 -19.87 -9.51 -23.85
CA GLY A 550 -21.28 -9.72 -23.53
C GLY A 550 -21.79 -8.87 -22.37
N ARG A 551 -22.86 -9.33 -21.72
CA ARG A 551 -23.51 -8.59 -20.62
C ARG A 551 -23.12 -9.15 -19.26
N TRP A 552 -22.81 -8.27 -18.32
CA TRP A 552 -22.43 -8.61 -16.96
C TRP A 552 -23.12 -7.71 -15.94
N LEU A 553 -23.35 -8.23 -14.75
CA LEU A 553 -23.66 -7.44 -13.56
C LEU A 553 -22.41 -7.42 -12.69
N ILE A 554 -21.73 -6.28 -12.68
CA ILE A 554 -20.49 -6.08 -11.92
C ILE A 554 -20.85 -5.55 -10.52
N GLY A 555 -20.38 -6.23 -9.49
CA GLY A 555 -20.41 -5.78 -8.11
C GLY A 555 -19.04 -5.29 -7.66
N ALA A 556 -18.92 -4.89 -6.39
CA ALA A 556 -17.64 -4.48 -5.81
C ALA A 556 -16.58 -5.60 -5.88
N VAL A 557 -16.93 -6.84 -5.56
CA VAL A 557 -16.00 -7.99 -5.51
C VAL A 557 -16.39 -9.14 -6.43
N THR A 558 -17.46 -8.99 -7.22
CA THR A 558 -18.04 -10.07 -8.02
C THR A 558 -18.35 -9.62 -9.44
N ALA A 559 -18.31 -10.53 -10.40
CA ALA A 559 -18.89 -10.36 -11.72
C ALA A 559 -19.90 -11.47 -12.01
N GLU A 560 -21.18 -11.12 -12.19
CA GLU A 560 -22.25 -12.08 -12.52
C GLU A 560 -22.52 -12.09 -14.04
N ALA A 561 -22.45 -13.27 -14.63
CA ALA A 561 -22.64 -13.50 -16.05
C ALA A 561 -24.09 -13.27 -16.48
N GLY A 562 -24.30 -12.43 -17.50
CA GLY A 562 -25.56 -12.25 -18.19
C GLY A 562 -25.60 -12.96 -19.55
N ARG A 563 -26.41 -12.43 -20.48
CA ARG A 563 -26.50 -12.97 -21.85
C ARG A 563 -25.19 -12.75 -22.62
N GLY A 564 -24.69 -13.81 -23.26
CA GLY A 564 -23.47 -13.77 -24.08
C GLY A 564 -22.18 -13.50 -23.31
N ALA A 565 -22.19 -13.69 -21.98
CA ALA A 565 -21.07 -13.39 -21.09
C ALA A 565 -19.83 -14.21 -21.45
N ARG A 566 -18.72 -13.52 -21.73
CA ARG A 566 -17.42 -14.10 -22.05
C ARG A 566 -16.32 -13.39 -21.27
N LEU A 567 -15.32 -14.16 -20.83
CA LEU A 567 -14.03 -13.64 -20.36
C LEU A 567 -12.91 -14.14 -21.26
N GLN A 568 -11.96 -13.26 -21.54
CA GLN A 568 -10.68 -13.61 -22.14
C GLN A 568 -9.56 -13.16 -21.22
N LEU A 569 -8.59 -14.02 -20.97
CA LEU A 569 -7.44 -13.77 -20.11
C LEU A 569 -6.19 -14.25 -20.83
N THR A 570 -5.24 -13.38 -21.08
CA THR A 570 -3.91 -13.78 -21.52
C THR A 570 -3.05 -13.95 -20.27
N PHE A 571 -2.68 -15.18 -19.94
CA PHE A 571 -1.96 -15.50 -18.71
C PHE A 571 -0.60 -16.12 -19.01
N GLY A 572 0.35 -15.96 -18.09
CA GLY A 572 1.61 -16.68 -18.03
C GLY A 572 1.64 -17.53 -16.77
N ALA A 573 1.29 -18.82 -16.86
CA ALA A 573 1.32 -19.76 -15.74
C ALA A 573 1.25 -21.20 -16.25
N ARG A 574 1.47 -22.17 -15.36
CA ARG A 574 1.24 -23.59 -15.68
C ARG A 574 -0.21 -23.99 -15.40
N ARG A 575 -0.76 -23.51 -14.30
CA ARG A 575 -2.13 -23.80 -13.86
C ARG A 575 -2.94 -22.53 -13.69
N VAL A 576 -4.23 -22.65 -14.04
CA VAL A 576 -5.20 -21.57 -13.87
C VAL A 576 -6.37 -22.07 -13.04
N PHE A 577 -6.71 -21.28 -12.03
CA PHE A 577 -7.85 -21.48 -11.17
C PHE A 577 -8.75 -20.26 -11.21
N LEU A 578 -10.04 -20.47 -10.99
CA LEU A 578 -11.03 -19.39 -10.94
C LEU A 578 -12.01 -19.64 -9.80
N VAL A 579 -12.21 -18.63 -8.97
CA VAL A 579 -13.22 -18.66 -7.91
C VAL A 579 -14.58 -18.39 -8.53
N LEU A 580 -15.44 -19.40 -8.53
CA LEU A 580 -16.78 -19.36 -9.13
C LEU A 580 -17.84 -19.82 -8.14
N GLY A 581 -19.07 -19.42 -8.38
CA GLY A 581 -20.24 -20.07 -7.81
C GLY A 581 -21.52 -19.67 -8.52
N SER A 582 -22.63 -20.31 -8.14
CA SER A 582 -23.95 -20.05 -8.69
C SER A 582 -24.95 -19.84 -7.56
N ARG A 583 -25.97 -19.02 -7.79
CA ARG A 583 -26.99 -18.76 -6.77
C ARG A 583 -27.81 -20.04 -6.53
N GLY A 584 -27.98 -20.40 -5.27
CA GLY A 584 -28.78 -21.57 -4.87
C GLY A 584 -28.17 -22.92 -5.27
N ASP A 585 -26.86 -22.99 -5.53
CA ASP A 585 -26.15 -24.21 -5.98
C ASP A 585 -26.71 -24.83 -7.28
N ALA A 586 -27.43 -24.03 -8.08
CA ALA A 586 -28.02 -24.43 -9.34
C ALA A 586 -26.91 -24.72 -10.37
N PRO A 587 -26.87 -25.91 -11.00
CA PRO A 587 -25.81 -26.25 -11.94
C PRO A 587 -25.83 -25.32 -13.15
N ARG A 588 -24.70 -24.65 -13.38
CA ARG A 588 -24.46 -23.78 -14.53
C ARG A 588 -23.16 -24.18 -15.21
N SER A 589 -23.11 -24.07 -16.53
CA SER A 589 -21.92 -24.48 -17.29
C SER A 589 -21.04 -23.29 -17.68
N VAL A 590 -19.73 -23.49 -17.63
CA VAL A 590 -18.75 -22.56 -18.20
C VAL A 590 -17.92 -23.34 -19.21
N ARG A 591 -17.91 -22.90 -20.47
CA ARG A 591 -17.10 -23.52 -21.52
C ARG A 591 -15.68 -22.95 -21.46
N VAL A 592 -14.68 -23.82 -21.53
CA VAL A 592 -13.26 -23.48 -21.42
C VAL A 592 -12.57 -23.75 -22.75
N ARG A 593 -11.88 -22.74 -23.27
CA ARG A 593 -11.07 -22.82 -24.49
C ARG A 593 -9.69 -22.23 -24.24
N LEU A 594 -8.66 -22.84 -24.81
CA LEU A 594 -7.28 -22.40 -24.72
C LEU A 594 -6.76 -22.13 -26.13
N ASP A 595 -6.20 -20.95 -26.35
CA ASP A 595 -5.64 -20.51 -27.64
C ASP A 595 -6.65 -20.66 -28.80
N GLY A 596 -7.91 -20.32 -28.52
CA GLY A 596 -9.03 -20.42 -29.46
C GLY A 596 -9.55 -21.84 -29.72
N ARG A 597 -8.90 -22.88 -29.20
CA ARG A 597 -9.26 -24.29 -29.40
C ARG A 597 -9.96 -24.88 -28.15
N PRO A 598 -10.79 -25.92 -28.31
CA PRO A 598 -11.29 -26.68 -27.16
C PRO A 598 -10.14 -27.23 -26.31
N LEU A 599 -10.28 -27.17 -24.99
CA LEU A 599 -9.24 -27.64 -24.07
C LEU A 599 -9.05 -29.16 -24.21
N ARG A 600 -7.81 -29.61 -24.47
CA ARG A 600 -7.47 -31.04 -24.58
C ARG A 600 -7.57 -31.68 -23.21
N ARG A 601 -7.94 -32.97 -23.15
CA ARG A 601 -8.11 -33.71 -21.88
C ARG A 601 -6.86 -33.69 -20.99
N ARG A 602 -5.67 -33.68 -21.58
CA ARG A 602 -4.39 -33.64 -20.86
C ARG A 602 -4.03 -32.27 -20.27
N ASP A 603 -4.59 -31.20 -20.82
CA ASP A 603 -4.34 -29.80 -20.43
C ASP A 603 -5.45 -29.28 -19.50
N ALA A 604 -6.44 -30.14 -19.22
CA ALA A 604 -7.64 -29.83 -18.46
C ALA A 604 -7.39 -29.90 -16.96
N GLY A 605 -7.77 -28.84 -16.25
CA GLY A 605 -7.80 -28.85 -14.79
C GLY A 605 -8.80 -29.86 -14.25
N ALA A 606 -8.67 -30.19 -12.96
CA ALA A 606 -9.43 -31.28 -12.32
C ALA A 606 -10.97 -31.12 -12.40
N ASP A 607 -11.45 -29.89 -12.59
CA ASP A 607 -12.88 -29.55 -12.64
C ASP A 607 -13.44 -29.45 -14.07
N VAL A 608 -12.60 -29.59 -15.10
CA VAL A 608 -13.03 -29.52 -16.50
C VAL A 608 -13.34 -30.92 -17.04
N ARG A 609 -14.56 -31.11 -17.55
CA ARG A 609 -14.98 -32.32 -18.25
C ARG A 609 -15.50 -31.92 -19.63
N GLU A 610 -14.95 -32.52 -20.68
CA GLU A 610 -15.34 -32.25 -22.08
C GLU A 610 -15.28 -30.75 -22.45
N GLY A 611 -14.26 -30.05 -21.94
CA GLY A 611 -14.08 -28.61 -22.18
C GLY A 611 -15.11 -27.72 -21.48
N ARG A 612 -15.83 -28.24 -20.47
CA ARG A 612 -16.78 -27.47 -19.65
C ARG A 612 -16.55 -27.70 -18.16
N VAL A 613 -16.83 -26.67 -17.37
CA VAL A 613 -16.91 -26.73 -15.91
C VAL A 613 -18.36 -26.62 -15.48
N THR A 614 -18.79 -27.50 -14.58
CA THR A 614 -20.11 -27.40 -13.95
C THR A 614 -19.98 -26.63 -12.63
N VAL A 615 -20.40 -25.37 -12.64
CA VAL A 615 -20.40 -24.47 -11.50
C VAL A 615 -21.66 -24.69 -10.67
N ARG A 616 -21.50 -24.85 -9.35
CA ARG A 616 -22.60 -25.00 -8.39
C ARG A 616 -22.29 -24.13 -7.18
N ARG A 617 -21.46 -24.65 -6.29
CA ARG A 617 -21.06 -24.01 -5.04
C ARG A 617 -20.01 -22.93 -5.27
N TYR A 618 -19.93 -22.00 -4.33
CA TYR A 618 -18.84 -21.04 -4.25
C TYR A 618 -17.56 -21.72 -3.78
N ARG A 619 -16.59 -21.90 -4.67
CA ARG A 619 -15.27 -22.47 -4.38
C ARG A 619 -14.25 -22.11 -5.46
N LEU A 620 -13.00 -22.49 -5.25
CA LEU A 620 -11.96 -22.50 -6.27
C LEU A 620 -12.18 -23.67 -7.26
N TYR A 621 -12.16 -23.37 -8.56
CA TYR A 621 -12.25 -24.35 -9.64
C TYR A 621 -10.94 -24.41 -10.43
N SER A 622 -10.41 -25.60 -10.67
CA SER A 622 -9.22 -25.85 -11.49
C SER A 622 -9.60 -25.93 -12.98
N LEU A 623 -9.15 -24.96 -13.76
CA LEU A 623 -9.51 -24.81 -15.17
C LEU A 623 -8.47 -25.41 -16.11
N VAL A 624 -7.19 -25.13 -15.87
CA VAL A 624 -6.08 -25.52 -16.75
C VAL A 624 -4.96 -26.12 -15.93
N ASP A 625 -4.35 -27.21 -16.41
CA ASP A 625 -3.12 -27.81 -15.88
C ASP A 625 -2.20 -28.21 -17.02
N LEU A 626 -1.17 -27.41 -17.28
CA LEU A 626 -0.22 -27.61 -18.38
C LEU A 626 1.01 -28.40 -17.92
N PRO A 627 1.74 -29.04 -18.86
CA PRO A 627 3.01 -29.70 -18.55
C PRO A 627 4.11 -28.72 -18.09
N GLY A 628 4.05 -27.45 -18.50
CA GLY A 628 5.01 -26.41 -18.14
C GLY A 628 4.37 -25.03 -18.11
N ALA A 629 5.03 -24.07 -17.46
CA ALA A 629 4.56 -22.68 -17.47
C ALA A 629 4.72 -22.08 -18.86
N GLY A 630 3.67 -21.41 -19.34
CA GLY A 630 3.65 -20.82 -20.68
C GLY A 630 2.66 -19.67 -20.77
N ARG A 631 2.77 -18.90 -21.85
CA ARG A 631 1.84 -17.81 -22.17
C ARG A 631 0.72 -18.33 -23.06
N HIS A 632 -0.52 -18.19 -22.62
CA HIS A 632 -1.69 -18.68 -23.33
C HIS A 632 -2.88 -17.73 -23.21
N LEU A 633 -3.80 -17.82 -24.17
CA LEU A 633 -5.08 -17.13 -24.15
C LEU A 633 -6.18 -18.08 -23.67
N LEU A 634 -6.65 -17.86 -22.44
CA LEU A 634 -7.83 -18.52 -21.89
C LEU A 634 -9.09 -17.78 -22.33
N THR A 635 -10.06 -18.51 -22.90
CA THR A 635 -11.40 -17.98 -23.21
C THR A 635 -12.46 -18.79 -22.46
N LEU A 636 -13.29 -18.10 -21.70
CA LEU A 636 -14.38 -18.69 -20.91
C LEU A 636 -15.73 -18.14 -21.38
N ASP A 637 -16.66 -19.02 -21.75
CA ASP A 637 -18.05 -18.66 -22.06
C ASP A 637 -18.97 -19.09 -20.93
N PHE A 638 -19.69 -18.14 -20.33
CA PHE A 638 -20.46 -18.36 -19.12
C PHE A 638 -21.96 -18.54 -19.41
N SER A 639 -22.57 -19.52 -18.76
CA SER A 639 -24.03 -19.55 -18.64
C SER A 639 -24.51 -18.40 -17.75
N PRO A 640 -25.68 -17.79 -18.02
CA PRO A 640 -26.24 -16.74 -17.18
C PRO A 640 -26.40 -17.17 -15.71
N GLY A 641 -26.09 -16.26 -14.78
CA GLY A 641 -26.20 -16.47 -13.33
C GLY A 641 -24.96 -17.07 -12.66
N VAL A 642 -23.90 -17.39 -13.40
CA VAL A 642 -22.59 -17.72 -12.81
C VAL A 642 -21.95 -16.45 -12.25
N ARG A 643 -21.42 -16.52 -11.03
CA ARG A 643 -20.64 -15.45 -10.41
C ARG A 643 -19.16 -15.84 -10.36
N GLY A 644 -18.31 -14.98 -10.89
CA GLY A 644 -16.86 -15.07 -10.72
C GLY A 644 -16.32 -14.01 -9.77
N TYR A 645 -15.17 -14.29 -9.15
CA TYR A 645 -14.53 -13.43 -8.16
C TYR A 645 -13.09 -13.09 -8.53
N ALA A 646 -12.21 -14.09 -8.66
CA ALA A 646 -10.80 -13.87 -8.99
C ALA A 646 -10.17 -15.08 -9.69
N PHE A 647 -9.25 -14.80 -10.60
CA PHE A 647 -8.31 -15.78 -11.14
C PHE A 647 -7.07 -15.87 -10.26
N THR A 648 -6.66 -17.10 -9.98
CA THR A 648 -5.41 -17.40 -9.28
C THR A 648 -4.62 -18.46 -10.05
N PHE A 649 -3.32 -18.56 -9.79
CA PHE A 649 -2.40 -19.28 -10.67
C PHE A 649 -1.43 -20.18 -9.88
N GLY A 650 -0.73 -21.07 -10.60
CA GLY A 650 0.35 -21.88 -10.01
C GLY A 650 0.96 -22.89 -10.95
#